data_AF-A0A3L7ZH92-F1
#
_entry.id   AF-A0A3L7ZH92-F1
#
_cell.length_a   1.000
_cell.length_b   1.000
_cell.length_c   1.000
_cell.angle_alpha   90.00
_cell.angle_beta   90.00
_cell.angle_gamma   90.00
#
_symmetry.space_group_name_H-M   'P 1'
#
loop_
_entity.id
_entity.type
_entity.pdbx_description
1 polymer ?
#
loop_
_entity_poly.entity_id
_entity_poly.type
_entity_poly.pdbx_seq_one_letter_code
_entity_poly.pdbx_strand_id
1 'polypeptide(L)'
;MRTSLHDIHLSARRIFALLISVATLIPTLPTAARAQAEPPGALDMATLPGTLMNNDYYINLAYLNGTWVYKVGASYTQAPTTGTPFNGTITGTMPEAGRQFVIHPSTDPDSGNPPALTLKDAVITSNSNQLFYIKADAEQTLRIEGENRIEIMSDLIYNLGTLTLTVADAQEISQGILNGSPTGTGTLTVYAQAPLSIGSIRNYGASRMHLDGEIHVINKTQGASAFTNSNTSPDAITFGDNARIHLQANGLCTDARGFIELDFDTAPTDGRTLSVTPAGDTQPAATFATDGTCVSYAFLAAADTRYTASLDGERLYAGRRYSGSSYKDGDYPFFRTDGAYCRYQGATATRPTPQPLDLSKDYGYGSTRTGIDLFFDPADGWYCDEKMFDGTVTTNGSSSYINIPATIHAEGEATLTLDKVNFQLPTGTALTVASGTVTLQNNTYNALLSGTHALRVETGATCLISPPADPDNTLALTAAEQAIHPEGGGTVKGLVQFTWPESPSYNIYLESAEPAEYPYGPTFALTGMKSIATNYPLSFCLKSQSPGLKQEGYRSDDPEQTYLSTFPAAHPDGLTSYTGLREITPAWIVIDKETAFDASMPGQWLRVTEKGVLTVGKIGENGVFPLVNDLELQDGGQIRFADDGVLGLVAARFTHLFPNRNQWRATTLAADNADKLAGDAGTPCYVRTGYPDATDQTWQPADPDNLYMQFAAGDPVLIAGEGPETDTLRLNYGNTYLFKDSPDSPVEPTSPAEPLNTGVFLFKGNRASYNVEMRNIYVLSDDGSRFELKDRVTLRPFESYVVANAATQALLKSLRLDGIVTGTELAEIPADNSFRAWTADGRLHLSTDHAEKVAVYHVSGTLKCYLPLLRGETTIALPSGIYLVRQGGTTIKVVL
;
A
#
# COMPACT_ATOMS: atom_id res chain seq x y z
N MET A 1 39.19 52.00 -63.51
CA MET A 1 39.77 50.85 -62.79
C MET A 1 39.72 49.61 -63.68
N ARG A 2 40.78 49.40 -64.46
CA ARG A 2 41.20 48.07 -64.91
C ARG A 2 41.83 47.36 -63.72
N THR A 3 41.90 46.02 -63.81
CA THR A 3 42.59 45.04 -62.94
C THR A 3 41.88 44.62 -61.66
N SER A 4 41.04 43.58 -61.74
CA SER A 4 41.20 42.29 -61.02
C SER A 4 39.97 41.42 -61.26
N LEU A 5 39.98 40.60 -62.32
CA LEU A 5 38.84 39.73 -62.68
C LEU A 5 39.34 38.47 -63.41
N HIS A 6 40.46 37.91 -62.96
CA HIS A 6 41.00 36.67 -63.53
C HIS A 6 40.81 35.41 -62.69
N ASP A 7 40.30 35.50 -61.46
CA ASP A 7 40.02 34.32 -60.62
C ASP A 7 38.58 34.27 -60.11
N ILE A 8 37.62 34.10 -61.02
CA ILE A 8 36.26 33.69 -60.65
C ILE A 8 35.82 32.53 -61.55
N HIS A 9 35.40 31.43 -60.91
CA HIS A 9 34.93 30.17 -61.52
C HIS A 9 33.90 30.36 -62.64
N LEU A 10 33.97 29.49 -63.66
CA LEU A 10 33.12 29.49 -64.87
C LEU A 10 31.61 29.61 -64.60
N SER A 11 31.14 29.10 -63.46
CA SER A 11 29.74 29.14 -63.03
C SER A 11 29.26 30.56 -62.69
N ALA A 12 30.10 31.42 -62.14
CA ALA A 12 29.74 32.79 -61.78
C ALA A 12 29.60 33.70 -63.03
N ARG A 13 30.36 33.41 -64.10
CA ARG A 13 30.23 34.12 -65.39
C ARG A 13 28.88 33.83 -66.07
N ARG A 14 28.32 32.63 -65.91
CA ARG A 14 26.99 32.28 -66.43
C ARG A 14 25.86 32.99 -65.69
N ILE A 15 25.99 33.11 -64.36
CA ILE A 15 25.02 33.82 -63.52
C ILE A 15 25.03 35.34 -63.82
N PHE A 16 26.20 35.94 -63.97
CA PHE A 16 26.32 37.35 -64.34
C PHE A 16 25.81 37.65 -65.76
N ALA A 17 26.03 36.74 -66.73
CA ALA A 17 25.47 36.88 -68.07
C ALA A 17 23.94 36.73 -68.10
N LEU A 18 23.37 35.86 -67.24
CA LEU A 18 21.93 35.70 -67.09
C LEU A 18 21.28 36.95 -66.47
N LEU A 19 21.90 37.53 -65.43
CA LEU A 19 21.44 38.77 -64.79
C LEU A 19 21.46 39.97 -65.75
N ILE A 20 22.46 40.09 -66.61
CA ILE A 20 22.53 41.15 -67.63
C ILE A 20 21.51 40.91 -68.76
N SER A 21 21.24 39.66 -69.12
CA SER A 21 20.22 39.31 -70.12
C SER A 21 18.80 39.56 -69.61
N VAL A 22 18.53 39.31 -68.32
CA VAL A 22 17.24 39.62 -67.69
C VAL A 22 17.07 41.13 -67.52
N ALA A 23 18.12 41.86 -67.12
CA ALA A 23 18.06 43.31 -66.97
C ALA A 23 17.86 44.07 -68.31
N THR A 24 18.26 43.47 -69.44
CA THR A 24 18.11 44.08 -70.78
C THR A 24 16.81 43.71 -71.49
N LEU A 25 16.08 42.69 -71.03
CA LEU A 25 14.77 42.30 -71.60
C LEU A 25 13.58 43.05 -70.99
N ILE A 26 13.76 43.69 -69.83
CA ILE A 26 12.70 44.43 -69.13
C ILE A 26 12.16 45.65 -69.91
N PRO A 27 12.91 46.39 -70.76
CA PRO A 27 12.36 47.57 -71.43
C PRO A 27 11.59 47.34 -72.74
N THR A 28 11.44 46.11 -73.26
CA THR A 28 10.89 45.88 -74.62
C THR A 28 9.58 45.08 -74.69
N LEU A 29 8.90 44.83 -73.56
CA LEU A 29 7.52 44.35 -73.59
C LEU A 29 6.56 45.54 -73.69
N PRO A 30 5.61 45.54 -74.65
CA PRO A 30 4.71 46.67 -74.86
C PRO A 30 3.79 46.85 -73.65
N THR A 31 3.85 48.05 -73.09
CA THR A 31 2.89 48.59 -72.12
C THR A 31 1.51 48.65 -72.79
N ALA A 32 0.74 47.57 -72.71
CA ALA A 32 -0.71 47.68 -72.79
C ALA A 32 -1.14 48.40 -71.51
N ALA A 33 -1.24 49.72 -71.57
CA ALA A 33 -1.97 50.51 -70.59
C ALA A 33 -3.43 50.01 -70.60
N ARG A 34 -3.71 48.93 -69.87
CA ARG A 34 -5.04 48.74 -69.30
C ARG A 34 -5.22 49.94 -68.40
N ALA A 35 -6.18 50.80 -68.74
CA ALA A 35 -6.71 51.76 -67.79
C ALA A 35 -6.97 50.98 -66.49
N GLN A 36 -6.17 51.25 -65.46
CA GLN A 36 -6.34 50.65 -64.16
C GLN A 36 -7.64 51.25 -63.64
N ALA A 37 -8.74 50.53 -63.87
CA ALA A 37 -9.99 50.78 -63.18
C ALA A 37 -9.67 50.88 -61.69
N GLU A 38 -10.29 51.82 -60.98
CA GLU A 38 -10.17 51.88 -59.53
C GLU A 38 -10.34 50.46 -58.95
N PRO A 39 -9.47 50.06 -58.01
CA PRO A 39 -9.60 48.75 -57.39
C PRO A 39 -11.05 48.62 -56.89
N PRO A 40 -11.71 47.49 -57.17
CA PRO A 40 -13.12 47.34 -56.85
C PRO A 40 -13.40 47.68 -55.38
N GLY A 41 -14.49 48.41 -55.11
CA GLY A 41 -14.89 48.73 -53.74
C GLY A 41 -15.50 47.52 -53.01
N ALA A 42 -15.98 47.76 -51.78
CA ALA A 42 -16.81 46.77 -51.07
C ALA A 42 -18.16 46.59 -51.78
N LEU A 43 -18.73 45.40 -51.66
CA LEU A 43 -20.13 45.15 -51.97
C LEU A 43 -20.99 45.77 -50.87
N ASP A 44 -21.49 46.98 -51.12
CA ASP A 44 -22.48 47.63 -50.26
C ASP A 44 -23.88 47.08 -50.58
N MET A 45 -24.46 46.36 -49.62
CA MET A 45 -25.80 45.76 -49.74
C MET A 45 -26.90 46.79 -49.97
N ALA A 46 -26.73 48.04 -49.54
CA ALA A 46 -27.72 49.11 -49.77
C ALA A 46 -27.87 49.47 -51.25
N THR A 47 -26.90 49.09 -52.09
CA THR A 47 -26.92 49.31 -53.54
C THR A 47 -27.69 48.22 -54.30
N LEU A 48 -28.11 47.15 -53.62
CA LEU A 48 -28.87 46.06 -54.22
C LEU A 48 -30.32 46.49 -54.52
N PRO A 49 -30.97 45.95 -55.56
CA PRO A 49 -32.35 46.30 -55.89
C PRO A 49 -33.33 46.05 -54.73
N GLY A 50 -34.25 46.98 -54.46
CA GLY A 50 -35.24 46.82 -53.38
C GLY A 50 -36.38 45.84 -53.70
N THR A 51 -36.66 45.58 -54.99
CA THR A 51 -37.73 44.67 -55.45
C THR A 51 -37.16 43.34 -55.93
N LEU A 52 -37.80 42.23 -55.57
CA LEU A 52 -37.41 40.88 -56.00
C LEU A 52 -38.13 40.51 -57.31
N MET A 53 -37.39 40.36 -58.41
CA MET A 53 -37.87 39.74 -59.64
C MET A 53 -36.90 38.61 -60.06
N ASN A 54 -37.31 37.61 -60.85
CA ASN A 54 -36.42 36.65 -61.53
C ASN A 54 -35.14 36.20 -60.75
N ASN A 55 -35.25 35.36 -59.72
CA ASN A 55 -34.10 34.85 -58.94
C ASN A 55 -33.24 35.92 -58.21
N ASP A 56 -33.73 37.16 -58.04
CA ASP A 56 -33.04 38.21 -57.28
C ASP A 56 -32.79 37.87 -55.80
N TYR A 57 -33.41 36.79 -55.30
CA TYR A 57 -33.16 36.19 -53.99
C TYR A 57 -31.72 35.69 -53.82
N TYR A 58 -31.01 35.37 -54.91
CA TYR A 58 -29.65 34.85 -54.86
C TYR A 58 -28.62 35.92 -55.27
N ILE A 59 -27.63 36.12 -54.40
CA ILE A 59 -26.40 36.84 -54.71
C ILE A 59 -25.33 35.77 -54.96
N ASN A 60 -25.09 35.46 -56.24
CA ASN A 60 -24.11 34.46 -56.62
C ASN A 60 -22.71 35.08 -56.59
N LEU A 61 -21.83 34.53 -55.76
CA LEU A 61 -20.45 34.96 -55.54
C LEU A 61 -19.48 33.94 -56.15
N ALA A 62 -18.46 34.41 -56.86
CA ALA A 62 -17.39 33.57 -57.37
C ALA A 62 -16.08 34.35 -57.43
N TYR A 63 -14.96 33.64 -57.29
CA TYR A 63 -13.63 34.20 -57.51
C TYR A 63 -13.14 33.83 -58.91
N LEU A 64 -13.05 34.83 -59.78
CA LEU A 64 -12.74 34.67 -61.21
C LEU A 64 -11.57 35.59 -61.60
N ASN A 65 -10.56 35.05 -62.29
CA ASN A 65 -9.45 35.83 -62.85
C ASN A 65 -8.77 36.76 -61.83
N GLY A 66 -8.54 36.29 -60.60
CA GLY A 66 -7.91 37.06 -59.54
C GLY A 66 -8.78 38.16 -58.90
N THR A 67 -10.11 38.12 -59.03
CA THR A 67 -11.00 39.11 -58.39
C THR A 67 -12.34 38.47 -58.00
N TRP A 68 -12.90 38.95 -56.88
CA TRP A 68 -14.23 38.61 -56.43
C TRP A 68 -15.30 39.24 -57.33
N VAL A 69 -16.27 38.44 -57.79
CA VAL A 69 -17.42 38.93 -58.56
C VAL A 69 -18.73 38.50 -57.92
N TYR A 70 -19.75 39.34 -58.05
CA TYR A 70 -21.12 39.00 -57.67
C TYR A 70 -22.11 39.17 -58.83
N LYS A 71 -23.18 38.37 -58.82
CA LYS A 71 -24.28 38.45 -59.77
C LYS A 71 -25.63 38.20 -59.10
N VAL A 72 -26.54 39.14 -59.31
CA VAL A 72 -27.94 39.10 -58.85
C VAL A 72 -28.84 38.69 -60.02
N GLY A 73 -29.99 38.07 -59.74
CA GLY A 73 -31.00 37.71 -60.75
C GLY A 73 -30.68 36.44 -61.53
N ALA A 74 -29.83 35.56 -60.97
CA ALA A 74 -29.43 34.29 -61.55
C ALA A 74 -29.77 33.12 -60.61
N SER A 75 -30.09 31.96 -61.18
CA SER A 75 -30.36 30.75 -60.40
C SER A 75 -29.15 30.36 -59.55
N TYR A 76 -29.37 29.90 -58.32
CA TYR A 76 -28.34 29.39 -57.41
C TYR A 76 -27.54 28.19 -57.96
N THR A 77 -27.99 27.57 -59.05
CA THR A 77 -27.29 26.47 -59.74
C THR A 77 -26.28 26.95 -60.78
N GLN A 78 -26.31 28.22 -61.18
CA GLN A 78 -25.45 28.76 -62.22
C GLN A 78 -24.32 29.58 -61.60
N ALA A 79 -23.10 29.05 -61.67
CA ALA A 79 -21.92 29.81 -61.29
C ALA A 79 -21.79 31.07 -62.17
N PRO A 80 -21.49 32.25 -61.58
CA PRO A 80 -21.18 33.44 -62.36
C PRO A 80 -19.98 33.16 -63.27
N THR A 81 -20.16 33.33 -64.58
CA THR A 81 -19.05 33.39 -65.55
C THR A 81 -18.65 34.83 -65.87
N THR A 82 -19.52 35.78 -65.52
CA THR A 82 -19.34 37.23 -65.55
C THR A 82 -20.12 37.84 -64.37
N GLY A 83 -19.69 39.00 -63.85
CA GLY A 83 -20.34 39.66 -62.73
C GLY A 83 -19.73 41.02 -62.41
N THR A 84 -20.30 41.71 -61.43
CA THR A 84 -19.76 42.99 -60.95
C THR A 84 -18.59 42.70 -60.00
N PRO A 85 -17.39 43.26 -60.24
CA PRO A 85 -16.23 43.03 -59.39
C PRO A 85 -16.35 43.79 -58.05
N PHE A 86 -15.82 43.21 -56.98
CA PHE A 86 -15.68 43.82 -55.66
C PHE A 86 -14.40 43.30 -54.97
N ASN A 87 -13.98 43.91 -53.86
CA ASN A 87 -12.72 43.57 -53.18
C ASN A 87 -12.80 42.35 -52.24
N GLY A 88 -13.94 41.67 -52.15
CA GLY A 88 -14.17 40.59 -51.18
C GLY A 88 -14.82 41.06 -49.86
N THR A 89 -15.04 42.36 -49.65
CA THR A 89 -15.76 42.87 -48.48
C THR A 89 -17.24 43.07 -48.77
N ILE A 90 -18.11 42.60 -47.88
CA ILE A 90 -19.57 42.81 -47.88
C ILE A 90 -19.92 43.70 -46.69
N THR A 91 -20.66 44.78 -46.92
CA THR A 91 -21.01 45.77 -45.90
C THR A 91 -22.39 46.40 -46.15
N GLY A 92 -22.81 47.33 -45.29
CA GLY A 92 -24.05 48.10 -45.46
C GLY A 92 -25.28 47.39 -44.90
N THR A 93 -26.47 47.87 -45.29
CA THR A 93 -27.76 47.33 -44.82
C THR A 93 -28.45 46.53 -45.93
N MET A 94 -28.86 45.31 -45.62
CA MET A 94 -29.63 44.48 -46.55
C MET A 94 -31.02 45.10 -46.79
N PRO A 95 -31.50 45.21 -48.04
CA PRO A 95 -32.86 45.66 -48.33
C PRO A 95 -33.92 44.79 -47.64
N GLU A 96 -35.14 45.32 -47.41
CA GLU A 96 -36.27 44.58 -46.77
C GLU A 96 -36.54 43.20 -47.41
N ALA A 97 -36.26 43.09 -48.70
CA ALA A 97 -36.25 41.84 -49.42
C ALA A 97 -35.04 40.96 -49.02
N GLY A 98 -35.28 39.96 -48.18
CA GLY A 98 -34.26 38.98 -47.77
C GLY A 98 -33.60 38.26 -48.96
N ARG A 99 -32.27 38.12 -48.88
CA ARG A 99 -31.42 37.48 -49.90
C ARG A 99 -30.53 36.40 -49.30
N GLN A 100 -30.02 35.50 -50.15
CA GLN A 100 -29.05 34.45 -49.86
C GLN A 100 -27.78 34.67 -50.69
N PHE A 101 -26.61 34.62 -50.05
CA PHE A 101 -25.31 34.57 -50.70
C PHE A 101 -24.98 33.13 -51.08
N VAL A 102 -24.73 32.88 -52.36
CA VAL A 102 -24.37 31.55 -52.88
C VAL A 102 -22.93 31.59 -53.35
N ILE A 103 -22.04 30.87 -52.67
CA ILE A 103 -20.60 30.85 -52.95
C ILE A 103 -20.30 29.63 -53.83
N HIS A 104 -19.81 29.90 -55.04
CA HIS A 104 -19.45 28.89 -56.03
C HIS A 104 -17.95 28.58 -55.99
N PRO A 105 -17.53 27.39 -56.46
CA PRO A 105 -16.12 27.05 -56.59
C PRO A 105 -15.35 28.06 -57.45
N SER A 106 -14.09 28.31 -57.11
CA SER A 106 -13.24 29.12 -57.98
C SER A 106 -13.01 28.38 -59.30
N THR A 107 -13.09 29.11 -60.42
CA THR A 107 -12.76 28.57 -61.75
C THR A 107 -11.32 28.88 -62.16
N ASP A 108 -10.51 29.41 -61.24
CA ASP A 108 -9.12 29.81 -61.50
C ASP A 108 -8.17 28.69 -61.04
N PRO A 109 -7.62 27.90 -61.98
CA PRO A 109 -6.84 26.70 -61.67
C PRO A 109 -5.50 26.99 -60.97
N ASP A 110 -5.03 28.24 -61.01
CA ASP A 110 -3.75 28.66 -60.41
C ASP A 110 -3.93 29.34 -59.05
N SER A 111 -5.17 29.54 -58.59
CA SER A 111 -5.48 30.48 -57.49
C SER A 111 -5.35 29.94 -56.07
N GLY A 112 -4.98 28.66 -55.86
CA GLY A 112 -4.67 28.06 -54.56
C GLY A 112 -5.33 28.77 -53.36
N ASN A 113 -6.59 28.44 -53.09
CA ASN A 113 -7.50 29.08 -52.13
C ASN A 113 -7.82 30.57 -52.43
N PRO A 114 -9.08 30.88 -52.81
CA PRO A 114 -9.49 32.27 -53.02
C PRO A 114 -9.26 33.13 -51.76
N PRO A 115 -8.99 34.44 -51.90
CA PRO A 115 -8.87 35.37 -50.78
C PRO A 115 -10.10 35.32 -49.88
N ALA A 116 -9.93 35.63 -48.60
CA ALA A 116 -11.05 35.65 -47.66
C ALA A 116 -12.17 36.60 -48.11
N LEU A 117 -13.41 36.16 -47.96
CA LEU A 117 -14.60 36.99 -48.09
C LEU A 117 -14.90 37.57 -46.70
N THR A 118 -14.99 38.89 -46.57
CA THR A 118 -15.16 39.55 -45.27
C THR A 118 -16.55 40.17 -45.16
N LEU A 119 -17.34 39.76 -44.18
CA LEU A 119 -18.54 40.47 -43.75
C LEU A 119 -18.15 41.50 -42.69
N LYS A 120 -18.43 42.78 -42.97
CA LYS A 120 -17.98 43.89 -42.13
C LYS A 120 -19.04 44.96 -41.91
N ASP A 121 -19.31 45.27 -40.64
CA ASP A 121 -20.22 46.33 -40.19
C ASP A 121 -21.58 46.27 -40.91
N ALA A 122 -22.09 45.05 -41.10
CA ALA A 122 -23.26 44.76 -41.92
C ALA A 122 -24.53 44.62 -41.07
N VAL A 123 -25.65 45.16 -41.56
CA VAL A 123 -26.99 44.96 -40.99
C VAL A 123 -27.79 44.08 -41.93
N ILE A 124 -28.08 42.86 -41.53
CA ILE A 124 -28.75 41.85 -42.35
C ILE A 124 -30.04 41.43 -41.67
N THR A 125 -31.17 41.68 -42.33
CA THR A 125 -32.45 41.06 -42.00
C THR A 125 -32.87 40.21 -43.20
N SER A 126 -32.99 38.89 -43.03
CA SER A 126 -33.37 38.00 -44.14
C SER A 126 -34.36 36.92 -43.71
N ASN A 127 -35.41 36.75 -44.51
CA ASN A 127 -36.36 35.65 -44.40
C ASN A 127 -35.96 34.43 -45.26
N SER A 128 -34.77 34.45 -45.86
CA SER A 128 -34.25 33.32 -46.64
C SER A 128 -33.93 32.13 -45.74
N ASN A 129 -34.09 30.92 -46.28
CA ASN A 129 -33.83 29.68 -45.55
C ASN A 129 -32.37 29.55 -45.10
N GLN A 130 -31.39 29.98 -45.89
CA GLN A 130 -30.00 30.04 -45.45
C GLN A 130 -29.33 31.33 -45.92
N LEU A 131 -28.55 32.01 -45.08
CA LEU A 131 -27.90 33.26 -45.49
C LEU A 131 -26.70 33.01 -46.40
N PHE A 132 -25.78 32.13 -46.00
CA PHE A 132 -24.63 31.71 -46.78
C PHE A 132 -24.78 30.26 -47.22
N TYR A 133 -24.79 30.03 -48.53
CA TYR A 133 -24.77 28.69 -49.11
C TYR A 133 -23.42 28.44 -49.78
N ILE A 134 -22.61 27.56 -49.19
CA ILE A 134 -21.34 27.10 -49.77
C ILE A 134 -21.60 25.86 -50.63
N LYS A 135 -21.29 25.95 -51.92
CA LYS A 135 -21.44 24.83 -52.86
C LYS A 135 -20.40 23.74 -52.62
N ALA A 136 -20.72 22.53 -53.07
CA ALA A 136 -19.74 21.46 -53.19
C ALA A 136 -18.54 21.91 -54.03
N ASP A 137 -17.36 21.43 -53.67
CA ASP A 137 -16.05 21.77 -54.26
C ASP A 137 -15.63 23.25 -54.11
N ALA A 138 -16.41 24.08 -53.42
CA ALA A 138 -15.97 25.42 -53.05
C ALA A 138 -15.04 25.32 -51.84
N GLU A 139 -13.86 25.91 -51.94
CA GLU A 139 -12.92 26.10 -50.84
C GLU A 139 -12.84 27.59 -50.52
N GLN A 140 -13.23 27.99 -49.31
CA GLN A 140 -13.41 29.40 -48.98
C GLN A 140 -13.07 29.71 -47.52
N THR A 141 -12.53 30.92 -47.30
CA THR A 141 -12.46 31.55 -45.98
C THR A 141 -13.51 32.66 -45.87
N LEU A 142 -14.40 32.58 -44.89
CA LEU A 142 -15.34 33.64 -44.53
C LEU A 142 -14.86 34.30 -43.24
N ARG A 143 -14.65 35.62 -43.27
CA ARG A 143 -14.26 36.40 -42.11
C ARG A 143 -15.41 37.31 -41.68
N ILE A 144 -15.71 37.33 -40.38
CA ILE A 144 -16.69 38.25 -39.79
C ILE A 144 -15.92 39.24 -38.91
N GLU A 145 -16.03 40.53 -39.23
CA GLU A 145 -15.35 41.64 -38.55
C GLU A 145 -16.35 42.77 -38.23
N GLY A 146 -16.08 43.55 -37.20
CA GLY A 146 -16.86 44.73 -36.84
C GLY A 146 -18.22 44.40 -36.23
N GLU A 147 -19.06 45.42 -36.06
CA GLU A 147 -20.35 45.30 -35.38
C GLU A 147 -21.45 44.89 -36.37
N ASN A 148 -21.51 43.59 -36.70
CA ASN A 148 -22.58 43.07 -37.56
C ASN A 148 -23.86 42.82 -36.75
N ARG A 149 -25.01 43.07 -37.37
CA ARG A 149 -26.34 42.73 -36.83
C ARG A 149 -27.03 41.80 -37.80
N ILE A 150 -27.21 40.54 -37.40
CA ILE A 150 -27.73 39.49 -38.29
C ILE A 150 -29.02 38.90 -37.69
N GLU A 151 -30.15 39.22 -38.31
CA GLU A 151 -31.48 38.72 -37.97
C GLU A 151 -32.01 37.85 -39.12
N ILE A 152 -32.04 36.54 -38.92
CA ILE A 152 -32.42 35.58 -39.95
C ILE A 152 -33.40 34.52 -39.42
N MET A 153 -34.25 33.98 -40.29
CA MET A 153 -35.33 33.06 -39.89
C MET A 153 -34.92 31.58 -39.82
N SER A 154 -33.75 31.23 -40.35
CA SER A 154 -33.26 29.85 -40.48
C SER A 154 -31.72 29.87 -40.53
N ASP A 155 -31.03 28.80 -40.94
CA ASP A 155 -29.57 28.64 -40.82
C ASP A 155 -28.74 29.83 -41.37
N LEU A 156 -27.73 30.27 -40.61
CA LEU A 156 -26.73 31.24 -41.07
C LEU A 156 -25.92 30.68 -42.23
N ILE A 157 -25.42 29.45 -42.08
CA ILE A 157 -24.50 28.83 -43.02
C ILE A 157 -25.02 27.44 -43.36
N TYR A 158 -25.10 27.15 -44.65
CA TYR A 158 -25.29 25.82 -45.18
C TYR A 158 -24.05 25.44 -46.00
N ASN A 159 -23.21 24.56 -45.45
CA ASN A 159 -21.92 24.21 -46.02
C ASN A 159 -21.94 22.82 -46.69
N LEU A 160 -21.71 22.77 -48.00
CA LEU A 160 -21.42 21.53 -48.73
C LEU A 160 -19.99 21.48 -49.29
N GLY A 161 -19.14 22.45 -48.97
CA GLY A 161 -17.75 22.55 -49.44
C GLY A 161 -16.75 22.56 -48.29
N THR A 162 -15.60 23.18 -48.51
CA THR A 162 -14.57 23.43 -47.49
C THR A 162 -14.63 24.88 -47.04
N LEU A 163 -15.06 25.11 -45.81
CA LEU A 163 -15.23 26.45 -45.25
C LEU A 163 -14.33 26.64 -44.03
N THR A 164 -13.53 27.71 -44.05
CA THR A 164 -12.91 28.26 -42.85
C THR A 164 -13.66 29.52 -42.43
N LEU A 165 -14.28 29.51 -41.25
CA LEU A 165 -14.95 30.66 -40.65
C LEU A 165 -14.03 31.29 -39.61
N THR A 166 -13.68 32.56 -39.80
CA THR A 166 -12.92 33.35 -38.81
C THR A 166 -13.80 34.45 -38.26
N VAL A 167 -13.97 34.47 -36.93
CA VAL A 167 -14.72 35.52 -36.24
C VAL A 167 -13.72 36.36 -35.46
N ALA A 168 -13.51 37.60 -35.90
CA ALA A 168 -12.48 38.49 -35.36
C ALA A 168 -12.94 39.27 -34.12
N ASP A 169 -14.21 39.67 -34.09
CA ASP A 169 -14.83 40.47 -33.03
C ASP A 169 -15.99 39.70 -32.41
N ALA A 170 -16.41 40.06 -31.19
CA ALA A 170 -17.51 39.36 -30.52
C ALA A 170 -18.81 39.47 -31.36
N GLN A 171 -19.49 38.35 -31.58
CA GLN A 171 -20.72 38.30 -32.38
C GLN A 171 -21.80 37.49 -31.69
N GLU A 172 -23.04 37.92 -31.83
CA GLU A 172 -24.22 37.17 -31.43
C GLU A 172 -25.11 36.93 -32.66
N ILE A 173 -25.33 35.65 -32.98
CA ILE A 173 -26.06 35.22 -34.16
C ILE A 173 -27.16 34.25 -33.73
N SER A 174 -28.40 34.65 -33.96
CA SER A 174 -29.58 33.90 -33.48
C SER A 174 -29.78 32.52 -34.15
N GLN A 175 -29.16 32.27 -35.30
CA GLN A 175 -29.35 31.04 -36.09
C GLN A 175 -28.05 30.28 -36.31
N GLY A 176 -28.15 29.02 -36.77
CA GLY A 176 -27.06 28.05 -36.71
C GLY A 176 -26.26 27.80 -38.00
N ILE A 177 -25.34 26.83 -37.90
CA ILE A 177 -24.55 26.30 -39.01
C ILE A 177 -24.99 24.87 -39.29
N LEU A 178 -25.31 24.58 -40.55
CA LEU A 178 -25.53 23.23 -41.07
C LEU A 178 -24.34 22.82 -41.96
N ASN A 179 -23.48 21.96 -41.43
CA ASN A 179 -22.32 21.40 -42.12
C ASN A 179 -22.65 20.03 -42.72
N GLY A 180 -22.75 19.98 -44.04
CA GLY A 180 -23.20 18.83 -44.81
C GLY A 180 -24.71 18.64 -44.82
N SER A 181 -25.14 17.67 -45.62
CA SER A 181 -26.53 17.25 -45.72
C SER A 181 -26.65 15.86 -46.36
N PRO A 182 -27.86 15.29 -46.50
CA PRO A 182 -28.05 14.07 -47.29
C PRO A 182 -27.56 14.17 -48.74
N THR A 183 -27.39 15.38 -49.27
CA THR A 183 -27.03 15.63 -50.67
C THR A 183 -25.56 15.98 -50.88
N GLY A 184 -24.74 16.08 -49.81
CA GLY A 184 -23.32 16.43 -49.92
C GLY A 184 -22.61 16.56 -48.57
N THR A 185 -21.29 16.44 -48.60
CA THR A 185 -20.44 16.50 -47.40
C THR A 185 -19.77 17.86 -47.26
N GLY A 186 -19.70 18.41 -46.06
CA GLY A 186 -18.96 19.63 -45.75
C GLY A 186 -17.72 19.39 -44.90
N THR A 187 -16.72 20.25 -45.06
CA THR A 187 -15.60 20.42 -44.13
C THR A 187 -15.71 21.82 -43.55
N LEU A 188 -15.84 21.95 -42.23
CA LEU A 188 -15.92 23.23 -41.54
C LEU A 188 -14.78 23.39 -40.56
N THR A 189 -14.11 24.54 -40.60
CA THR A 189 -13.16 24.97 -39.58
C THR A 189 -13.63 26.30 -39.02
N VAL A 190 -13.81 26.41 -37.70
CA VAL A 190 -14.20 27.66 -37.04
C VAL A 190 -13.05 28.13 -36.15
N TYR A 191 -12.61 29.36 -36.35
CA TYR A 191 -11.63 30.07 -35.53
C TYR A 191 -12.28 31.31 -34.92
N ALA A 192 -12.70 31.21 -33.66
CA ALA A 192 -13.26 32.32 -32.90
C ALA A 192 -12.13 33.05 -32.15
N GLN A 193 -11.67 34.19 -32.67
CA GLN A 193 -10.65 35.03 -32.02
C GLN A 193 -11.23 35.90 -30.90
N ALA A 194 -12.56 36.04 -30.90
CA ALA A 194 -13.38 36.67 -29.86
C ALA A 194 -14.63 35.80 -29.64
N PRO A 195 -15.36 35.97 -28.51
CA PRO A 195 -16.52 35.13 -28.19
C PRO A 195 -17.58 35.14 -29.30
N LEU A 196 -17.94 33.94 -29.78
CA LEU A 196 -18.99 33.73 -30.77
C LEU A 196 -20.20 33.08 -30.12
N SER A 197 -21.35 33.78 -30.10
CA SER A 197 -22.64 33.20 -29.72
C SER A 197 -23.44 32.84 -30.97
N ILE A 198 -23.91 31.59 -31.08
CA ILE A 198 -24.63 31.08 -32.26
C ILE A 198 -25.81 30.18 -31.90
N GLY A 199 -26.85 30.14 -32.74
CA GLY A 199 -28.10 29.42 -32.43
C GLY A 199 -28.01 27.88 -32.43
N SER A 200 -27.27 27.28 -33.38
CA SER A 200 -27.04 25.82 -33.41
C SER A 200 -25.86 25.44 -34.29
N ILE A 201 -25.31 24.24 -34.10
CA ILE A 201 -24.30 23.66 -34.99
C ILE A 201 -24.71 22.22 -35.33
N ARG A 202 -24.67 21.86 -36.60
CA ARG A 202 -25.07 20.52 -37.07
C ARG A 202 -24.02 19.96 -38.01
N ASN A 203 -23.57 18.73 -37.75
CA ASN A 203 -22.64 18.00 -38.60
C ASN A 203 -23.32 16.75 -39.17
N TYR A 204 -23.47 16.71 -40.49
CA TYR A 204 -24.28 15.70 -41.18
C TYR A 204 -23.43 14.67 -41.95
N GLY A 205 -23.76 13.38 -41.81
CA GLY A 205 -23.21 12.30 -42.62
C GLY A 205 -21.69 12.18 -42.49
N ALA A 206 -20.97 12.14 -43.61
CA ALA A 206 -19.50 12.03 -43.63
C ALA A 206 -18.77 13.39 -43.49
N SER A 207 -19.48 14.44 -43.05
CA SER A 207 -18.90 15.78 -42.89
C SER A 207 -17.95 15.86 -41.70
N ARG A 208 -17.00 16.79 -41.77
CA ARG A 208 -15.95 16.99 -40.75
C ARG A 208 -15.95 18.41 -40.22
N MET A 209 -15.57 18.56 -38.96
CA MET A 209 -15.55 19.85 -38.28
C MET A 209 -14.32 20.01 -37.38
N HIS A 210 -13.77 21.22 -37.36
CA HIS A 210 -12.78 21.68 -36.38
C HIS A 210 -13.28 22.97 -35.72
N LEU A 211 -13.27 23.03 -34.40
CA LEU A 211 -13.73 24.18 -33.62
C LEU A 211 -12.61 24.67 -32.68
N ASP A 212 -12.30 25.96 -32.73
CA ASP A 212 -11.28 26.57 -31.87
C ASP A 212 -11.70 27.98 -31.42
N GLY A 213 -11.26 28.34 -30.21
CA GLY A 213 -11.67 29.57 -29.50
C GLY A 213 -12.92 29.43 -28.63
N GLU A 214 -13.47 30.58 -28.20
CA GLU A 214 -14.65 30.65 -27.31
C GLU A 214 -15.95 30.71 -28.11
N ILE A 215 -16.75 29.64 -28.01
CA ILE A 215 -17.99 29.47 -28.79
C ILE A 215 -19.13 29.06 -27.88
N HIS A 216 -20.18 29.87 -27.85
CA HIS A 216 -21.42 29.61 -27.13
C HIS A 216 -22.51 29.22 -28.13
N VAL A 217 -23.11 28.04 -27.97
CA VAL A 217 -24.20 27.57 -28.81
C VAL A 217 -25.48 27.51 -28.01
N ILE A 218 -26.44 28.38 -28.33
CA ILE A 218 -27.66 28.58 -27.53
C ILE A 218 -28.89 28.28 -28.38
N ASN A 219 -29.53 27.13 -28.15
CA ASN A 219 -30.74 26.74 -28.87
C ASN A 219 -31.96 26.72 -27.95
N LYS A 220 -32.82 27.73 -28.07
CA LYS A 220 -34.04 27.87 -27.27
C LYS A 220 -35.25 27.13 -27.86
N THR A 221 -35.08 26.49 -29.02
CA THR A 221 -36.16 25.76 -29.69
C THR A 221 -36.50 24.50 -28.90
N GLN A 222 -37.77 24.35 -28.52
CA GLN A 222 -38.24 23.24 -27.70
C GLN A 222 -37.90 21.87 -28.35
N GLY A 223 -37.25 21.01 -27.58
CA GLY A 223 -36.85 19.65 -27.97
C GLY A 223 -35.69 19.58 -28.97
N ALA A 224 -35.07 20.69 -29.34
CA ALA A 224 -33.99 20.73 -30.31
C ALA A 224 -32.62 20.86 -29.64
N SER A 225 -31.64 20.12 -30.14
CA SER A 225 -30.27 20.19 -29.64
C SER A 225 -29.49 21.39 -30.15
N ALA A 226 -28.58 21.89 -29.31
CA ALA A 226 -27.66 22.97 -29.66
C ALA A 226 -26.60 22.49 -30.66
N PHE A 227 -26.02 21.31 -30.40
CA PHE A 227 -24.99 20.71 -31.24
C PHE A 227 -25.36 19.27 -31.60
N THR A 228 -25.37 18.91 -32.88
CA THR A 228 -25.65 17.54 -33.32
C THR A 228 -24.59 17.01 -34.26
N ASN A 229 -24.25 15.73 -34.11
CA ASN A 229 -23.31 15.06 -35.00
C ASN A 229 -23.77 13.66 -35.39
N SER A 230 -24.10 13.47 -36.67
CA SER A 230 -24.47 12.16 -37.22
C SER A 230 -23.29 11.36 -37.77
N ASN A 231 -22.07 11.91 -37.74
CA ASN A 231 -20.86 11.21 -38.16
C ASN A 231 -20.30 10.37 -37.00
N THR A 232 -20.26 9.06 -37.16
CA THR A 232 -19.78 8.13 -36.12
C THR A 232 -18.25 8.03 -36.02
N SER A 233 -17.51 8.69 -36.91
CA SER A 233 -16.05 8.65 -36.90
C SER A 233 -15.47 9.41 -35.69
N PRO A 234 -14.47 8.87 -34.97
CA PRO A 234 -13.90 9.53 -33.79
C PRO A 234 -13.17 10.85 -34.13
N ASP A 235 -12.77 11.04 -35.38
CA ASP A 235 -12.12 12.24 -35.92
C ASP A 235 -13.08 13.14 -36.72
N ALA A 236 -14.40 12.93 -36.58
CA ALA A 236 -15.40 13.74 -37.28
C ALA A 236 -15.48 15.17 -36.74
N ILE A 237 -15.28 15.32 -35.43
CA ILE A 237 -15.18 16.61 -34.76
C ILE A 237 -13.84 16.64 -34.05
N THR A 238 -13.11 17.73 -34.24
CA THR A 238 -11.85 18.00 -33.55
C THR A 238 -11.93 19.37 -32.90
N PHE A 239 -11.19 19.55 -31.81
CA PHE A 239 -11.14 20.79 -31.06
C PHE A 239 -9.71 21.30 -31.02
N GLY A 240 -9.52 22.61 -31.15
CA GLY A 240 -8.23 23.26 -30.95
C GLY A 240 -7.85 23.37 -29.48
N ASP A 241 -6.58 23.68 -29.20
CA ASP A 241 -6.06 23.79 -27.83
C ASP A 241 -6.71 24.93 -27.02
N ASN A 242 -7.26 25.94 -27.71
CA ASN A 242 -7.94 27.08 -27.09
C ASN A 242 -9.48 26.93 -27.10
N ALA A 243 -10.00 25.77 -27.46
CA ALA A 243 -11.43 25.56 -27.59
C ALA A 243 -12.13 25.63 -26.23
N ARG A 244 -13.06 26.59 -26.09
CA ARG A 244 -13.96 26.76 -24.96
C ARG A 244 -15.38 26.72 -25.50
N ILE A 245 -15.96 25.52 -25.60
CA ILE A 245 -17.27 25.31 -26.22
C ILE A 245 -18.32 25.14 -25.13
N HIS A 246 -19.30 26.05 -25.09
CA HIS A 246 -20.41 26.04 -24.15
C HIS A 246 -21.73 25.88 -24.91
N LEU A 247 -22.60 25.00 -24.44
CA LEU A 247 -23.87 24.65 -25.08
C LEU A 247 -25.02 24.89 -24.10
N GLN A 248 -26.10 25.49 -24.57
CA GLN A 248 -27.36 25.67 -23.84
C GLN A 248 -28.51 25.23 -24.74
N ALA A 249 -29.41 24.40 -24.23
CA ALA A 249 -30.54 23.92 -25.03
C ALA A 249 -31.84 23.80 -24.23
N ASN A 250 -32.96 24.07 -24.90
CA ASN A 250 -34.31 23.72 -24.47
C ASN A 250 -34.65 22.27 -24.87
N GLY A 251 -33.78 21.35 -24.48
CA GLY A 251 -33.68 19.97 -24.92
C GLY A 251 -32.27 19.47 -24.67
N LEU A 252 -31.87 18.34 -25.26
CA LEU A 252 -30.51 17.83 -25.08
C LEU A 252 -29.48 18.73 -25.73
N CYS A 253 -28.36 19.02 -25.07
CA CYS A 253 -27.32 19.88 -25.67
C CYS A 253 -26.64 19.21 -26.86
N THR A 254 -26.20 17.96 -26.71
CA THR A 254 -25.42 17.25 -27.72
C THR A 254 -25.39 15.74 -27.55
N ASP A 255 -24.96 15.03 -28.58
CA ASP A 255 -24.51 13.63 -28.56
C ASP A 255 -23.02 13.48 -28.89
N ALA A 256 -22.32 14.60 -29.08
CA ALA A 256 -20.90 14.64 -29.41
C ALA A 256 -20.02 14.21 -28.21
N ARG A 257 -18.94 13.49 -28.52
CA ARG A 257 -17.94 13.05 -27.55
C ARG A 257 -17.18 14.23 -26.94
N GLY A 258 -16.67 14.06 -25.71
CA GLY A 258 -15.89 15.08 -24.99
C GLY A 258 -16.72 16.08 -24.19
N PHE A 259 -18.06 16.02 -24.27
CA PHE A 259 -18.93 16.92 -23.51
C PHE A 259 -19.44 16.28 -22.22
N ILE A 260 -19.53 17.12 -21.19
CA ILE A 260 -20.33 16.86 -20.00
C ILE A 260 -21.59 17.73 -20.09
N GLU A 261 -22.75 17.09 -19.97
CA GLU A 261 -24.07 17.75 -19.98
C GLU A 261 -24.74 17.65 -18.61
N LEU A 262 -25.19 18.79 -18.09
CA LEU A 262 -26.01 18.94 -16.90
C LEU A 262 -27.46 19.17 -17.34
N ASP A 263 -28.34 18.22 -17.02
CA ASP A 263 -29.74 18.17 -17.43
C ASP A 263 -30.64 18.38 -16.21
N PHE A 264 -31.42 19.46 -16.23
CA PHE A 264 -32.29 19.89 -15.14
C PHE A 264 -33.74 19.46 -15.42
N ASP A 265 -34.44 18.94 -14.41
CA ASP A 265 -35.86 18.59 -14.53
C ASP A 265 -36.75 19.82 -14.81
N THR A 266 -36.29 21.00 -14.41
CA THR A 266 -36.94 22.29 -14.66
C THR A 266 -35.86 23.32 -14.95
N ALA A 267 -36.09 24.15 -15.97
CA ALA A 267 -35.15 25.21 -16.36
C ALA A 267 -34.80 26.10 -15.14
N PRO A 268 -33.50 26.33 -14.86
CA PRO A 268 -33.10 27.30 -13.86
C PRO A 268 -33.67 28.69 -14.15
N THR A 269 -34.11 29.40 -13.12
CA THR A 269 -34.66 30.76 -13.24
C THR A 269 -33.72 31.69 -14.00
N ASP A 270 -34.28 32.56 -14.85
CA ASP A 270 -33.52 33.57 -15.59
C ASP A 270 -32.62 34.44 -14.69
N GLY A 271 -31.43 34.77 -15.19
CA GLY A 271 -30.47 35.66 -14.52
C GLY A 271 -29.59 35.00 -13.46
N ARG A 272 -29.71 33.69 -13.22
CA ARG A 272 -28.78 32.93 -12.35
C ARG A 272 -27.50 32.55 -13.09
N THR A 273 -26.42 32.36 -12.36
CA THR A 273 -25.12 31.95 -12.87
C THR A 273 -24.88 30.48 -12.57
N LEU A 274 -24.81 29.64 -13.60
CA LEU A 274 -24.35 28.25 -13.48
C LEU A 274 -22.85 28.22 -13.77
N SER A 275 -22.06 27.80 -12.78
CA SER A 275 -20.60 27.69 -12.87
C SER A 275 -20.19 26.24 -12.80
N VAL A 276 -19.24 25.83 -13.62
CA VAL A 276 -18.63 24.50 -13.59
C VAL A 276 -17.12 24.67 -13.39
N THR A 277 -16.60 24.08 -12.33
CA THR A 277 -15.23 24.28 -11.84
C THR A 277 -14.52 22.94 -11.76
N PRO A 278 -13.27 22.80 -12.24
CA PRO A 278 -12.49 21.59 -11.98
C PRO A 278 -12.35 21.36 -10.46
N ALA A 279 -12.45 20.11 -10.02
CA ALA A 279 -12.34 19.79 -8.59
C ALA A 279 -10.96 20.17 -8.05
N GLY A 280 -10.92 20.94 -6.96
CA GLY A 280 -9.69 21.48 -6.36
C GLY A 280 -9.24 22.83 -6.94
N ASP A 281 -9.88 23.33 -7.99
CA ASP A 281 -9.62 24.65 -8.55
C ASP A 281 -10.63 25.70 -8.04
N THR A 282 -10.23 26.97 -8.12
CA THR A 282 -11.08 28.12 -7.75
C THR A 282 -11.67 28.85 -8.95
N GLN A 283 -11.16 28.58 -10.16
CA GLN A 283 -11.62 29.23 -11.39
C GLN A 283 -12.54 28.29 -12.18
N PRO A 284 -13.74 28.76 -12.57
CA PRO A 284 -14.65 27.95 -13.37
C PRO A 284 -14.05 27.65 -14.74
N ALA A 285 -14.17 26.39 -15.17
CA ALA A 285 -13.86 25.97 -16.53
C ALA A 285 -14.93 26.44 -17.53
N ALA A 286 -16.19 26.54 -17.09
CA ALA A 286 -17.31 27.04 -17.86
C ALA A 286 -18.28 27.82 -16.97
N THR A 287 -18.85 28.89 -17.52
CA THR A 287 -19.88 29.70 -16.84
C THR A 287 -21.02 29.95 -17.82
N PHE A 288 -22.25 29.78 -17.35
CA PHE A 288 -23.47 29.93 -18.12
C PHE A 288 -24.39 30.94 -17.45
N ALA A 289 -24.91 31.88 -18.25
CA ALA A 289 -26.07 32.67 -17.86
C ALA A 289 -27.33 31.83 -18.12
N THR A 290 -28.13 31.63 -17.09
CA THR A 290 -29.44 30.95 -17.21
C THR A 290 -30.48 31.91 -17.74
N ASP A 291 -31.43 31.40 -18.54
CA ASP A 291 -32.39 32.23 -19.28
C ASP A 291 -33.86 31.87 -19.01
N GLY A 292 -34.11 31.00 -18.03
CA GLY A 292 -35.45 30.52 -17.69
C GLY A 292 -36.09 29.56 -18.70
N THR A 293 -35.41 29.22 -19.81
CA THR A 293 -35.96 28.36 -20.87
C THR A 293 -35.11 27.14 -21.18
N CYS A 294 -33.79 27.25 -21.11
CA CYS A 294 -32.89 26.13 -21.31
C CYS A 294 -32.92 25.18 -20.11
N VAL A 295 -33.07 23.88 -20.40
CA VAL A 295 -33.11 22.83 -19.38
C VAL A 295 -31.80 22.06 -19.30
N SER A 296 -30.95 22.15 -20.33
CA SER A 296 -29.67 21.44 -20.36
C SER A 296 -28.53 22.39 -20.72
N TYR A 297 -27.38 22.16 -20.08
CA TYR A 297 -26.16 22.96 -20.20
C TYR A 297 -24.98 22.02 -20.36
N ALA A 298 -24.16 22.20 -21.39
CA ALA A 298 -22.99 21.34 -21.60
C ALA A 298 -21.74 22.13 -21.94
N PHE A 299 -20.58 21.58 -21.61
CA PHE A 299 -19.29 22.19 -21.93
C PHE A 299 -18.31 21.13 -22.42
N LEU A 300 -17.35 21.56 -23.23
CA LEU A 300 -16.22 20.71 -23.63
C LEU A 300 -15.33 20.47 -22.40
N ALA A 301 -15.26 19.22 -21.96
CA ALA A 301 -14.56 18.82 -20.76
C ALA A 301 -13.24 18.12 -21.10
N ALA A 302 -12.22 18.34 -20.27
CA ALA A 302 -11.00 17.58 -20.35
C ALA A 302 -11.25 16.13 -19.88
N ALA A 303 -10.74 15.16 -20.64
CA ALA A 303 -10.85 13.75 -20.29
C ALA A 303 -10.25 13.48 -18.91
N ASP A 304 -10.89 12.61 -18.14
CA ASP A 304 -10.50 12.21 -16.78
C ASP A 304 -10.42 13.35 -15.75
N THR A 305 -10.87 14.55 -16.11
CA THR A 305 -10.99 15.67 -15.18
C THR A 305 -12.34 15.63 -14.47
N ARG A 306 -12.32 15.81 -13.14
CA ARG A 306 -13.52 15.92 -12.31
C ARG A 306 -13.95 17.37 -12.23
N TYR A 307 -15.25 17.60 -12.34
CA TYR A 307 -15.84 18.92 -12.24
C TYR A 307 -16.89 18.98 -11.13
N THR A 308 -16.93 20.10 -10.46
CA THR A 308 -18.00 20.55 -9.58
C THR A 308 -18.88 21.52 -10.35
N ALA A 309 -20.18 21.56 -10.06
CA ALA A 309 -21.08 22.57 -10.61
C ALA A 309 -21.82 23.26 -9.46
N SER A 310 -22.11 24.54 -9.65
CA SER A 310 -22.88 25.36 -8.72
C SER A 310 -23.79 26.33 -9.45
N LEU A 311 -24.93 26.65 -8.85
CA LEU A 311 -25.91 27.60 -9.35
C LEU A 311 -26.04 28.75 -8.34
N ASP A 312 -25.58 29.94 -8.72
CA ASP A 312 -25.36 31.10 -7.82
C ASP A 312 -24.49 30.76 -6.59
N GLY A 313 -23.50 29.88 -6.78
CA GLY A 313 -22.63 29.42 -5.70
C GLY A 313 -23.21 28.25 -4.88
N GLU A 314 -24.48 27.90 -5.05
CA GLU A 314 -25.05 26.69 -4.43
C GLU A 314 -24.65 25.43 -5.20
N ARG A 315 -24.05 24.45 -4.52
CA ARG A 315 -23.57 23.21 -5.14
C ARG A 315 -24.70 22.42 -5.80
N LEU A 316 -24.44 21.89 -7.00
CA LEU A 316 -25.35 21.01 -7.72
C LEU A 316 -24.93 19.54 -7.62
N TYR A 317 -25.96 18.69 -7.60
CA TYR A 317 -25.89 17.23 -7.57
C TYR A 317 -26.78 16.65 -8.66
N ALA A 318 -26.47 15.44 -9.15
CA ALA A 318 -27.33 14.75 -10.13
C ALA A 318 -27.72 13.35 -9.63
N GLY A 319 -28.98 12.96 -9.87
CA GLY A 319 -29.53 11.66 -9.43
C GLY A 319 -29.28 10.50 -10.40
N ARG A 320 -28.76 10.80 -11.60
CA ARG A 320 -28.57 9.80 -12.66
C ARG A 320 -27.46 10.22 -13.62
N ARG A 321 -26.65 9.27 -14.06
CA ARG A 321 -25.66 9.45 -15.13
C ARG A 321 -26.01 8.58 -16.33
N TYR A 322 -25.90 9.15 -17.51
CA TYR A 322 -25.97 8.48 -18.80
C TYR A 322 -24.59 8.55 -19.46
N SER A 323 -24.01 7.39 -19.75
CA SER A 323 -22.72 7.27 -20.45
C SER A 323 -22.82 6.16 -21.50
N GLY A 324 -22.55 6.48 -22.77
CA GLY A 324 -22.63 5.53 -23.87
C GLY A 324 -24.07 5.07 -24.16
N SER A 325 -24.51 3.97 -23.54
CA SER A 325 -25.81 3.32 -23.78
C SER A 325 -26.57 2.91 -22.51
N SER A 326 -26.06 3.22 -21.32
CA SER A 326 -26.68 2.82 -20.05
C SER A 326 -26.92 4.01 -19.14
N TYR A 327 -28.06 3.98 -18.44
CA TYR A 327 -28.33 4.85 -17.31
C TYR A 327 -27.89 4.17 -16.02
N LYS A 328 -27.29 4.96 -15.13
CA LYS A 328 -26.94 4.56 -13.78
C LYS A 328 -27.57 5.55 -12.82
N ASP A 329 -28.45 5.04 -11.96
CA ASP A 329 -29.01 5.82 -10.85
C ASP A 329 -27.96 5.94 -9.74
N GLY A 330 -27.88 7.12 -9.13
CA GLY A 330 -26.93 7.39 -8.04
C GLY A 330 -26.83 8.87 -7.70
N ASP A 331 -26.22 9.17 -6.57
CA ASP A 331 -26.12 10.55 -6.06
C ASP A 331 -24.79 11.17 -6.48
N TYR A 332 -24.69 11.68 -7.72
CA TYR A 332 -23.46 12.16 -8.33
C TYR A 332 -23.05 13.58 -7.88
N PRO A 333 -21.94 13.75 -7.13
CA PRO A 333 -21.45 15.06 -6.70
C PRO A 333 -20.42 15.65 -7.67
N PHE A 334 -19.79 14.81 -8.49
CA PHE A 334 -18.81 15.21 -9.49
C PHE A 334 -19.26 14.79 -10.89
N PHE A 335 -18.93 15.63 -11.85
CA PHE A 335 -19.19 15.42 -13.26
C PHE A 335 -17.88 15.10 -13.96
N ARG A 336 -17.83 13.98 -14.68
CA ARG A 336 -16.63 13.56 -15.42
C ARG A 336 -16.98 12.88 -16.73
N THR A 337 -16.03 12.91 -17.65
CA THR A 337 -16.06 12.15 -18.89
C THR A 337 -14.74 11.40 -19.08
N ASP A 338 -14.81 10.18 -19.63
CA ASP A 338 -13.68 9.38 -20.10
C ASP A 338 -13.31 9.72 -21.57
N GLY A 339 -13.77 10.89 -22.04
CA GLY A 339 -13.73 11.30 -23.44
C GLY A 339 -14.98 10.91 -24.24
N ALA A 340 -15.91 10.12 -23.69
CA ALA A 340 -17.22 9.91 -24.29
C ALA A 340 -18.18 11.09 -24.02
N TYR A 341 -19.42 10.98 -24.53
CA TYR A 341 -20.51 11.85 -24.10
C TYR A 341 -21.04 11.37 -22.73
N CYS A 342 -21.11 12.27 -21.76
CA CYS A 342 -21.67 12.01 -20.43
C CYS A 342 -22.76 13.03 -20.11
N ARG A 343 -23.95 12.56 -19.73
CA ARG A 343 -25.05 13.40 -19.27
C ARG A 343 -25.45 13.05 -17.86
N TYR A 344 -25.63 14.07 -17.03
CA TYR A 344 -26.04 13.98 -15.65
C TYR A 344 -27.44 14.59 -15.51
N GLN A 345 -28.42 13.75 -15.17
CA GLN A 345 -29.83 14.13 -15.11
C GLN A 345 -30.30 14.37 -13.67
N GLY A 346 -31.33 15.23 -13.56
CA GLY A 346 -31.85 15.65 -12.26
C GLY A 346 -30.86 16.56 -11.55
N ALA A 347 -30.14 17.41 -12.29
CA ALA A 347 -29.24 18.40 -11.70
C ALA A 347 -30.04 19.35 -10.78
N THR A 348 -29.74 19.33 -9.50
CA THR A 348 -30.48 20.11 -8.48
C THR A 348 -29.56 20.59 -7.37
N ALA A 349 -29.93 21.72 -6.76
CA ALA A 349 -29.30 22.21 -5.53
C ALA A 349 -29.77 21.43 -4.29
N THR A 350 -30.78 20.57 -4.44
CA THR A 350 -31.24 19.71 -3.34
C THR A 350 -30.18 18.65 -3.06
N ARG A 351 -29.52 18.78 -1.92
CA ARG A 351 -28.54 17.81 -1.45
C ARG A 351 -29.18 16.41 -1.32
N PRO A 352 -28.65 15.39 -2.00
CA PRO A 352 -29.09 14.01 -1.81
C PRO A 352 -28.91 13.56 -0.36
N THR A 353 -29.69 12.57 0.07
CA THR A 353 -29.50 11.98 1.41
C THR A 353 -28.22 11.13 1.38
N PRO A 354 -27.18 11.47 2.17
CA PRO A 354 -25.96 10.68 2.22
C PRO A 354 -26.24 9.24 2.69
N GLN A 355 -25.58 8.25 2.10
CA GLN A 355 -25.68 6.84 2.49
C GLN A 355 -24.35 6.33 3.07
N PRO A 356 -24.32 5.32 3.96
CA PRO A 356 -23.07 4.70 4.38
C PRO A 356 -22.30 4.16 3.18
N LEU A 357 -20.98 4.37 3.15
CA LEU A 357 -20.14 3.77 2.12
C LEU A 357 -19.93 2.29 2.45
N ASP A 358 -20.71 1.42 1.83
CA ASP A 358 -20.59 -0.05 1.95
C ASP A 358 -19.58 -0.60 0.94
N LEU A 359 -18.36 -0.88 1.42
CA LEU A 359 -17.29 -1.44 0.59
C LEU A 359 -17.48 -2.94 0.29
N SER A 360 -18.53 -3.61 0.79
CA SER A 360 -18.76 -5.04 0.54
C SER A 360 -19.41 -5.36 -0.81
N LYS A 361 -20.14 -4.40 -1.40
CA LYS A 361 -20.89 -4.60 -2.65
C LYS A 361 -20.08 -4.31 -3.91
N ASP A 362 -19.11 -3.42 -3.83
CA ASP A 362 -18.43 -2.86 -5.00
C ASP A 362 -17.11 -3.57 -5.37
N TYR A 363 -16.62 -4.50 -4.54
CA TYR A 363 -15.31 -5.12 -4.73
C TYR A 363 -15.39 -6.65 -4.65
N GLY A 364 -15.54 -7.29 -5.81
CA GLY A 364 -15.40 -8.75 -5.94
C GLY A 364 -13.99 -9.22 -5.61
N TYR A 365 -13.89 -10.46 -5.13
CA TYR A 365 -12.62 -11.15 -4.83
C TYR A 365 -11.64 -11.03 -6.01
N GLY A 366 -10.50 -10.36 -5.82
CA GLY A 366 -9.41 -10.29 -6.81
C GLY A 366 -9.41 -9.08 -7.77
N SER A 367 -10.22 -8.04 -7.55
CA SER A 367 -10.17 -6.82 -8.36
C SER A 367 -8.96 -5.94 -8.01
N THR A 368 -7.97 -5.87 -8.90
CA THR A 368 -6.84 -4.93 -8.80
C THR A 368 -7.22 -3.57 -9.36
N ARG A 369 -7.85 -2.70 -8.55
CA ARG A 369 -7.92 -1.25 -8.84
C ARG A 369 -6.88 -0.49 -8.01
N THR A 370 -6.32 0.55 -8.60
CA THR A 370 -5.38 1.48 -7.99
C THR A 370 -6.12 2.52 -7.13
N GLY A 371 -6.36 2.20 -5.85
CA GLY A 371 -6.78 3.17 -4.82
C GLY A 371 -8.25 3.60 -4.80
N ILE A 372 -8.70 4.09 -3.63
CA ILE A 372 -9.98 4.82 -3.43
C ILE A 372 -9.63 6.23 -2.95
N ASP A 373 -10.08 7.26 -3.67
CA ASP A 373 -9.97 8.64 -3.21
C ASP A 373 -11.26 9.09 -2.51
N LEU A 374 -11.11 9.60 -1.29
CA LEU A 374 -12.16 10.19 -0.47
C LEU A 374 -11.94 11.71 -0.39
N PHE A 375 -12.92 12.49 -0.82
CA PHE A 375 -12.88 13.96 -0.78
C PHE A 375 -13.87 14.50 0.25
N PHE A 376 -13.50 15.58 0.94
CA PHE A 376 -14.27 16.12 2.06
C PHE A 376 -14.37 17.64 1.97
N ASP A 377 -15.60 18.14 2.03
CA ASP A 377 -15.92 19.56 2.17
C ASP A 377 -16.67 19.76 3.50
N PRO A 378 -16.28 20.71 4.37
CA PRO A 378 -16.96 21.01 5.62
C PRO A 378 -18.45 21.35 5.47
N ALA A 379 -18.89 21.84 4.30
CA ALA A 379 -20.28 22.21 4.03
C ALA A 379 -21.10 21.07 3.41
N ASP A 380 -20.50 20.25 2.55
CA ASP A 380 -21.21 19.40 1.59
C ASP A 380 -21.08 17.87 1.83
N GLY A 381 -20.29 17.44 2.84
CA GLY A 381 -20.19 16.04 3.29
C GLY A 381 -19.15 15.20 2.57
N TRP A 382 -19.33 13.87 2.55
CA TRP A 382 -18.34 12.91 2.05
C TRP A 382 -18.64 12.49 0.64
N TYR A 383 -17.59 12.27 -0.15
CA TYR A 383 -17.74 11.73 -1.49
C TYR A 383 -16.67 10.67 -1.78
N CYS A 384 -17.09 9.57 -2.39
CA CYS A 384 -16.20 8.53 -2.92
C CYS A 384 -16.43 8.44 -4.43
N ASP A 385 -15.36 8.57 -5.24
CA ASP A 385 -15.19 8.52 -6.73
C ASP A 385 -16.36 8.83 -7.70
N GLU A 386 -17.60 9.10 -7.26
CA GLU A 386 -18.80 9.33 -8.06
C GLU A 386 -20.10 9.43 -7.24
N LYS A 387 -20.14 9.15 -5.93
CA LYS A 387 -21.37 9.25 -5.13
C LYS A 387 -21.18 9.99 -3.80
N MET A 388 -22.27 10.56 -3.27
CA MET A 388 -22.33 11.15 -1.93
C MET A 388 -22.54 10.06 -0.88
N PHE A 389 -21.79 10.12 0.22
CA PHE A 389 -21.91 9.18 1.34
C PHE A 389 -21.89 9.90 2.69
N ASP A 390 -22.32 9.21 3.74
CA ASP A 390 -22.08 9.64 5.10
C ASP A 390 -20.67 9.21 5.55
N GLY A 391 -20.16 9.83 6.61
CA GLY A 391 -18.82 9.57 7.12
C GLY A 391 -18.58 8.20 7.72
N THR A 392 -19.48 7.23 7.50
CA THR A 392 -19.34 5.85 7.96
C THR A 392 -18.95 4.96 6.79
N VAL A 393 -17.72 4.46 6.83
CA VAL A 393 -17.27 3.39 5.95
C VAL A 393 -17.58 2.07 6.64
N THR A 394 -18.42 1.25 5.99
CA THR A 394 -18.88 -0.04 6.53
C THR A 394 -18.44 -1.20 5.62
N THR A 395 -18.26 -2.38 6.20
CA THR A 395 -18.18 -3.63 5.42
C THR A 395 -19.24 -4.62 5.92
N ASN A 396 -20.07 -5.16 5.00
CA ASN A 396 -20.99 -6.26 5.33
C ASN A 396 -20.28 -7.62 5.20
N GLY A 397 -19.63 -8.06 6.29
CA GLY A 397 -19.14 -9.42 6.39
C GLY A 397 -18.11 -9.61 7.50
N SER A 398 -18.27 -10.63 8.32
CA SER A 398 -17.37 -10.96 9.45
C SER A 398 -15.97 -11.42 9.02
N SER A 399 -15.65 -11.42 7.72
CA SER A 399 -14.48 -12.13 7.16
C SER A 399 -13.97 -11.60 5.82
N SER A 400 -14.35 -10.40 5.38
CA SER A 400 -13.91 -9.82 4.10
C SER A 400 -12.76 -8.82 4.31
N TYR A 401 -11.56 -9.16 3.82
CA TYR A 401 -10.39 -8.28 3.79
C TYR A 401 -10.46 -7.33 2.60
N ILE A 402 -10.20 -6.04 2.82
CA ILE A 402 -10.12 -5.04 1.75
C ILE A 402 -8.64 -4.74 1.48
N ASN A 403 -8.19 -5.00 0.25
CA ASN A 403 -6.78 -4.87 -0.13
C ASN A 403 -6.51 -3.62 -1.00
N ILE A 404 -7.36 -2.60 -0.92
CA ILE A 404 -7.27 -1.39 -1.76
C ILE A 404 -6.77 -0.23 -0.87
N PRO A 405 -5.71 0.49 -1.26
CA PRO A 405 -5.25 1.65 -0.51
C PRO A 405 -6.26 2.80 -0.60
N ALA A 406 -6.41 3.60 0.45
CA ALA A 406 -7.29 4.77 0.44
C ALA A 406 -6.52 6.08 0.67
N THR A 407 -6.87 7.11 -0.10
CA THR A 407 -6.31 8.46 0.03
C THR A 407 -7.44 9.44 0.37
N ILE A 408 -7.20 10.29 1.36
CA ILE A 408 -8.15 11.24 1.91
C ILE A 408 -7.68 12.67 1.61
N HIS A 409 -8.55 13.48 1.02
CA HIS A 409 -8.36 14.91 0.80
C HIS A 409 -9.46 15.70 1.51
N ALA A 410 -9.13 16.44 2.57
CA ALA A 410 -10.09 17.30 3.26
C ALA A 410 -9.83 18.80 3.05
N GLU A 411 -10.91 19.56 2.83
CA GLU A 411 -10.92 21.04 2.76
C GLU A 411 -11.30 21.65 4.12
N GLY A 412 -10.67 21.23 5.22
CA GLY A 412 -11.00 21.72 6.58
C GLY A 412 -11.03 20.61 7.62
N GLU A 413 -11.98 20.63 8.56
CA GLU A 413 -12.19 19.54 9.53
C GLU A 413 -13.18 18.47 9.01
N ALA A 414 -12.81 17.21 9.18
CA ALA A 414 -13.52 16.04 8.70
C ALA A 414 -13.53 14.93 9.78
N THR A 415 -14.50 14.00 9.77
CA THR A 415 -14.59 12.87 10.74
C THR A 415 -14.90 11.51 10.12
N LEU A 416 -13.90 10.66 9.90
CA LEU A 416 -14.03 9.33 9.28
C LEU A 416 -14.35 8.29 10.33
N THR A 417 -15.56 7.74 10.28
CA THR A 417 -15.97 6.61 11.09
C THR A 417 -15.68 5.30 10.35
N LEU A 418 -14.89 4.44 10.97
CA LEU A 418 -14.59 3.09 10.53
C LEU A 418 -15.50 2.10 11.28
N ASP A 419 -16.29 1.33 10.55
CA ASP A 419 -17.15 0.27 11.08
C ASP A 419 -16.84 -1.07 10.36
N LYS A 420 -16.27 -2.03 11.10
CA LYS A 420 -15.82 -3.35 10.62
C LYS A 420 -14.88 -3.28 9.42
N VAL A 421 -14.00 -2.29 9.38
CA VAL A 421 -13.09 -2.06 8.25
C VAL A 421 -11.72 -2.70 8.52
N ASN A 422 -11.28 -3.61 7.66
CA ASN A 422 -9.97 -4.24 7.74
C ASN A 422 -9.20 -4.07 6.42
N PHE A 423 -8.29 -3.09 6.39
CA PHE A 423 -7.39 -2.84 5.27
C PHE A 423 -6.12 -3.68 5.42
N GLN A 424 -5.94 -4.72 4.59
CA GLN A 424 -4.76 -5.59 4.64
C GLN A 424 -3.95 -5.53 3.36
N LEU A 425 -3.05 -4.54 3.28
CA LEU A 425 -2.09 -4.47 2.18
C LEU A 425 -0.81 -5.27 2.51
N PRO A 426 -0.38 -6.19 1.63
CA PRO A 426 0.91 -6.86 1.77
C PRO A 426 2.09 -5.89 1.61
N THR A 427 1.92 -4.82 0.83
CA THR A 427 2.91 -3.78 0.53
C THR A 427 2.21 -2.45 0.21
N GLY A 428 2.81 -1.31 0.58
CA GLY A 428 2.26 0.03 0.31
C GLY A 428 1.59 0.69 1.52
N THR A 429 0.94 1.83 1.32
CA THR A 429 0.27 2.60 2.39
C THR A 429 -1.22 2.25 2.47
N ALA A 430 -1.73 1.89 3.65
CA ALA A 430 -3.15 1.54 3.82
C ALA A 430 -4.08 2.76 3.77
N LEU A 431 -3.75 3.81 4.53
CA LEU A 431 -4.50 5.07 4.52
C LEU A 431 -3.55 6.27 4.39
N THR A 432 -3.84 7.19 3.48
CA THR A 432 -3.11 8.46 3.33
C THR A 432 -4.04 9.64 3.61
N VAL A 433 -3.67 10.54 4.52
CA VAL A 433 -4.31 11.85 4.71
C VAL A 433 -3.45 12.90 4.00
N ALA A 434 -3.92 13.36 2.84
CA ALA A 434 -3.19 14.25 1.95
C ALA A 434 -3.39 15.74 2.26
N SER A 435 -4.57 16.14 2.75
CA SER A 435 -4.87 17.54 3.09
C SER A 435 -5.93 17.68 4.18
N GLY A 436 -5.93 18.83 4.89
CA GLY A 436 -6.94 19.18 5.90
C GLY A 436 -6.76 18.47 7.24
N THR A 437 -7.76 18.59 8.12
CA THR A 437 -7.83 17.96 9.45
C THR A 437 -8.84 16.83 9.41
N VAL A 438 -8.41 15.58 9.63
CA VAL A 438 -9.27 14.39 9.55
C VAL A 438 -9.30 13.68 10.89
N THR A 439 -10.49 13.53 11.46
CA THR A 439 -10.73 12.79 12.71
C THR A 439 -11.11 11.36 12.41
N LEU A 440 -10.24 10.39 12.70
CA LEU A 440 -10.58 8.98 12.62
C LEU A 440 -11.34 8.57 13.89
N GLN A 441 -12.51 7.97 13.72
CA GLN A 441 -13.35 7.37 14.76
C GLN A 441 -13.48 5.87 14.45
N ASN A 442 -13.30 5.02 15.45
CA ASN A 442 -13.63 3.60 15.33
C ASN A 442 -14.79 3.28 16.27
N ASN A 443 -15.85 2.70 15.72
CA ASN A 443 -17.06 2.36 16.47
C ASN A 443 -17.26 0.84 16.64
N THR A 444 -16.31 0.00 16.22
CA THR A 444 -16.44 -1.46 16.28
C THR A 444 -15.16 -2.24 16.57
N TYR A 445 -15.36 -3.48 17.03
CA TYR A 445 -14.33 -4.48 17.27
C TYR A 445 -13.65 -4.84 15.94
N ASN A 446 -12.32 -4.76 15.86
CA ASN A 446 -11.46 -5.15 14.72
C ASN A 446 -11.25 -4.16 13.55
N ALA A 447 -11.28 -2.84 13.76
CA ALA A 447 -10.77 -1.93 12.71
C ALA A 447 -9.24 -2.01 12.62
N LEU A 448 -8.71 -2.43 11.46
CA LEU A 448 -7.28 -2.67 11.24
C LEU A 448 -6.79 -1.97 9.98
N LEU A 449 -5.70 -1.21 10.09
CA LEU A 449 -4.92 -0.69 8.96
C LEU A 449 -3.59 -1.45 8.88
N SER A 450 -3.31 -2.13 7.76
CA SER A 450 -2.09 -2.91 7.56
C SER A 450 -1.41 -2.61 6.23
N GLY A 451 -0.09 -2.41 6.23
CA GLY A 451 0.72 -2.10 5.04
C GLY A 451 2.23 -2.03 5.28
N THR A 452 3.01 -1.56 4.31
CA THR A 452 4.37 -1.04 4.55
C THR A 452 4.29 0.18 5.47
N HIS A 453 3.30 1.04 5.20
CA HIS A 453 2.85 2.13 6.07
C HIS A 453 1.37 1.95 6.42
N ALA A 454 0.98 2.00 7.69
CA ALA A 454 -0.44 1.86 8.05
C ALA A 454 -1.21 3.19 7.82
N LEU A 455 -0.64 4.30 8.26
CA LEU A 455 -1.18 5.65 8.07
C LEU A 455 -0.07 6.58 7.57
N ARG A 456 -0.30 7.31 6.48
CA ARG A 456 0.58 8.39 6.01
C ARG A 456 -0.16 9.72 6.16
N VAL A 457 0.53 10.76 6.64
CA VAL A 457 -0.03 12.11 6.74
C VAL A 457 0.92 13.07 6.04
N GLU A 458 0.42 13.75 5.02
CA GLU A 458 1.21 14.65 4.20
C GLU A 458 1.40 16.04 4.84
N THR A 459 2.37 16.79 4.33
CA THR A 459 2.72 18.12 4.81
C THR A 459 1.52 19.06 4.83
N GLY A 460 1.22 19.67 5.99
CA GLY A 460 0.10 20.61 6.14
C GLY A 460 -1.24 19.95 6.47
N ALA A 461 -1.31 18.62 6.49
CA ALA A 461 -2.48 17.88 6.96
C ALA A 461 -2.38 17.52 8.46
N THR A 462 -3.53 17.37 9.10
CA THR A 462 -3.67 16.91 10.49
C THR A 462 -4.57 15.68 10.54
N CYS A 463 -4.16 14.64 11.24
CA CYS A 463 -5.02 13.50 11.57
C CYS A 463 -5.29 13.50 13.07
N LEU A 464 -6.56 13.63 13.46
CA LEU A 464 -7.02 13.41 14.82
C LEU A 464 -7.49 11.95 14.93
N ILE A 465 -7.21 11.25 16.03
CA ILE A 465 -7.75 9.91 16.28
C ILE A 465 -8.53 10.00 17.57
N SER A 466 -9.86 9.90 17.44
CA SER A 466 -10.76 10.04 18.58
C SER A 466 -10.61 8.85 19.52
N PRO A 467 -10.57 9.07 20.84
CA PRO A 467 -10.71 7.98 21.80
C PRO A 467 -12.04 7.27 21.56
N PRO A 468 -12.06 5.93 21.41
CA PRO A 468 -13.32 5.23 21.25
C PRO A 468 -14.14 5.30 22.54
N ALA A 469 -15.47 5.23 22.43
CA ALA A 469 -16.35 5.14 23.59
C ALA A 469 -16.15 3.82 24.38
N ASP A 470 -15.66 2.79 23.71
CA ASP A 470 -15.28 1.48 24.26
C ASP A 470 -13.81 1.21 23.90
N PRO A 471 -12.91 0.96 24.88
CA PRO A 471 -11.50 0.63 24.62
C PRO A 471 -11.29 -0.54 23.65
N ASP A 472 -12.24 -1.48 23.57
CA ASP A 472 -12.18 -2.61 22.64
C ASP A 472 -12.37 -2.21 21.17
N ASN A 473 -12.87 -0.99 20.94
CA ASN A 473 -12.98 -0.39 19.62
C ASN A 473 -11.78 0.52 19.31
N THR A 474 -10.59 0.27 19.87
CA THR A 474 -9.39 1.03 19.52
C THR A 474 -8.94 0.69 18.09
N LEU A 475 -8.54 1.70 17.32
CA LEU A 475 -8.01 1.50 15.96
C LEU A 475 -6.65 0.78 16.02
N ALA A 476 -6.56 -0.38 15.37
CA ALA A 476 -5.32 -1.14 15.26
C ALA A 476 -4.52 -0.75 14.00
N LEU A 477 -3.23 -0.44 14.16
CA LEU A 477 -2.28 -0.21 13.08
C LEU A 477 -1.24 -1.33 13.05
N THR A 478 -1.07 -1.98 11.90
CA THR A 478 -0.01 -2.95 11.63
C THR A 478 0.86 -2.46 10.49
N ALA A 479 2.18 -2.50 10.64
CA ALA A 479 3.07 -2.08 9.56
C ALA A 479 4.33 -2.92 9.46
N ALA A 480 4.80 -3.13 8.23
CA ALA A 480 6.09 -3.78 7.97
C ALA A 480 7.28 -2.82 8.20
N GLU A 481 7.10 -1.52 8.01
CA GLU A 481 8.17 -0.51 8.19
C GLU A 481 7.81 0.59 9.19
N GLN A 482 6.76 1.40 8.95
CA GLN A 482 6.33 2.42 9.91
C GLN A 482 4.80 2.49 10.01
N ALA A 483 4.27 2.42 11.23
CA ALA A 483 2.83 2.51 11.43
C ALA A 483 2.24 3.89 11.09
N ILE A 484 2.98 4.97 11.36
CA ILE A 484 2.60 6.34 11.01
C ILE A 484 3.79 7.00 10.30
N HIS A 485 3.59 7.45 9.08
CA HIS A 485 4.62 8.13 8.27
C HIS A 485 4.22 9.61 8.02
N PRO A 486 4.67 10.56 8.85
CA PRO A 486 4.48 11.98 8.59
C PRO A 486 5.57 12.47 7.62
N GLU A 487 5.25 12.67 6.34
CA GLU A 487 6.19 13.37 5.43
C GLU A 487 6.16 14.87 5.70
N GLY A 488 7.34 15.48 5.76
CA GLY A 488 7.51 16.94 5.64
C GLY A 488 6.84 17.83 6.70
N GLY A 489 6.25 17.27 7.76
CA GLY A 489 5.64 18.02 8.86
C GLY A 489 4.13 17.84 9.08
N GLY A 490 3.50 16.81 8.51
CA GLY A 490 2.13 16.40 8.86
C GLY A 490 1.95 16.11 10.36
N THR A 491 0.76 16.39 10.92
CA THR A 491 0.48 16.29 12.36
C THR A 491 -0.48 15.14 12.67
N VAL A 492 -0.19 14.32 13.69
CA VAL A 492 -1.13 13.31 14.22
C VAL A 492 -1.37 13.52 15.71
N LYS A 493 -2.63 13.48 16.16
CA LYS A 493 -3.02 13.62 17.57
C LYS A 493 -4.11 12.61 17.94
N GLY A 494 -3.87 11.74 18.92
CA GLY A 494 -4.91 10.80 19.38
C GLY A 494 -4.35 9.52 20.00
N LEU A 495 -5.25 8.65 20.47
CA LEU A 495 -4.92 7.37 21.11
C LEU A 495 -5.00 6.24 20.08
N VAL A 496 -3.96 5.42 19.95
CA VAL A 496 -3.80 4.42 18.89
C VAL A 496 -3.27 3.10 19.45
N GLN A 497 -3.73 1.98 18.90
CA GLN A 497 -3.19 0.66 19.19
C GLN A 497 -2.26 0.20 18.05
N PHE A 498 -1.03 -0.18 18.38
CA PHE A 498 -0.04 -0.68 17.40
C PHE A 498 0.10 -2.19 17.53
N THR A 499 0.09 -2.94 16.42
CA THR A 499 0.33 -4.39 16.39
C THR A 499 1.49 -4.69 15.44
N TRP A 500 2.44 -5.55 15.83
CA TRP A 500 3.71 -5.73 15.11
C TRP A 500 3.89 -7.17 14.55
N PRO A 501 4.69 -7.39 13.49
CA PRO A 501 4.58 -8.60 12.66
C PRO A 501 5.22 -9.90 13.19
N GLU A 502 6.03 -9.88 14.24
CA GLU A 502 6.64 -11.10 14.81
C GLU A 502 6.37 -11.18 16.31
N SER A 503 6.07 -12.37 16.84
CA SER A 503 5.60 -12.68 18.22
C SER A 503 6.72 -13.05 19.21
N PRO A 504 6.54 -12.83 20.54
CA PRO A 504 6.31 -13.97 21.41
C PRO A 504 5.08 -13.79 22.33
N SER A 505 4.15 -14.73 22.18
CA SER A 505 3.31 -15.41 23.18
C SER A 505 2.95 -14.74 24.53
N TYR A 506 2.39 -13.53 24.59
CA TYR A 506 1.74 -13.03 25.81
C TYR A 506 0.47 -12.23 25.55
N ASN A 507 -0.42 -12.27 26.54
CA ASN A 507 -1.75 -11.69 26.61
C ASN A 507 -1.81 -10.68 27.79
N ILE A 508 -2.26 -9.45 27.56
CA ILE A 508 -2.44 -8.37 28.56
C ILE A 508 -3.94 -8.18 28.80
N TYR A 509 -4.38 -8.11 30.07
CA TYR A 509 -5.78 -7.89 30.47
C TYR A 509 -6.06 -6.42 30.83
N LEU A 510 -7.19 -5.88 30.38
CA LEU A 510 -7.71 -4.56 30.78
C LEU A 510 -8.94 -4.73 31.69
N GLU A 511 -8.91 -4.14 32.90
CA GLU A 511 -10.11 -3.98 33.75
C GLU A 511 -10.56 -2.52 33.81
N SER A 512 -11.88 -2.32 33.77
CA SER A 512 -12.53 -1.01 33.90
C SER A 512 -12.32 -0.38 35.28
N ALA A 513 -12.32 0.95 35.36
CA ALA A 513 -12.04 1.69 36.59
C ALA A 513 -13.22 1.79 37.59
N GLU A 514 -14.33 1.09 37.37
CA GLU A 514 -15.46 1.04 38.31
C GLU A 514 -15.66 -0.38 38.90
N PRO A 515 -16.08 -0.51 40.17
CA PRO A 515 -16.32 -1.81 40.78
C PRO A 515 -17.64 -2.38 40.25
N ALA A 516 -17.59 -3.08 39.11
CA ALA A 516 -18.70 -3.86 38.60
C ALA A 516 -18.32 -5.34 38.49
N GLU A 517 -19.13 -6.16 39.15
CA GLU A 517 -19.21 -7.63 39.36
C GLU A 517 -18.78 -8.65 38.26
N TYR A 518 -17.94 -8.33 37.25
CA TYR A 518 -17.54 -9.30 36.22
C TYR A 518 -16.01 -9.41 36.03
N PRO A 519 -15.38 -10.55 36.38
CA PRO A 519 -13.91 -10.71 36.44
C PRO A 519 -13.24 -11.15 35.12
N TYR A 520 -13.81 -10.85 33.96
CA TYR A 520 -13.22 -11.24 32.67
C TYR A 520 -13.14 -10.03 31.73
N GLY A 521 -12.02 -9.31 31.81
CA GLY A 521 -11.64 -8.25 30.88
C GLY A 521 -10.94 -8.79 29.62
N PRO A 522 -11.01 -8.05 28.49
CA PRO A 522 -10.47 -8.44 27.19
C PRO A 522 -8.94 -8.50 27.15
N THR A 523 -8.40 -9.27 26.19
CA THR A 523 -7.01 -9.73 26.15
C THR A 523 -6.28 -9.21 24.90
N PHE A 524 -5.11 -8.56 25.05
CA PHE A 524 -4.28 -8.08 23.92
C PHE A 524 -2.84 -8.60 23.94
N ALA A 525 -2.32 -9.00 22.77
CA ALA A 525 -0.93 -9.43 22.58
C ALA A 525 -0.10 -8.35 21.85
N LEU A 526 1.10 -8.04 22.36
CA LEU A 526 2.04 -7.09 21.74
C LEU A 526 3.48 -7.64 21.76
N THR A 527 4.25 -7.33 20.71
CA THR A 527 5.62 -7.81 20.52
C THR A 527 6.55 -6.76 19.87
N GLY A 528 7.82 -6.70 20.32
CA GLY A 528 9.04 -6.29 19.56
C GLY A 528 9.10 -4.91 18.87
N MET A 529 10.03 -4.02 19.29
CA MET A 529 10.19 -2.65 18.72
C MET A 529 11.14 -2.52 17.52
N LYS A 530 10.80 -1.61 16.58
CA LYS A 530 11.69 -0.55 16.05
C LYS A 530 10.93 0.79 15.82
N SER A 531 11.12 1.74 16.75
CA SER A 531 10.93 3.21 16.70
C SER A 531 9.62 3.89 16.24
N ILE A 532 9.23 4.96 16.95
CA ILE A 532 8.27 6.00 16.54
C ILE A 532 9.04 7.32 16.40
N ALA A 533 8.91 8.03 15.28
CA ALA A 533 9.45 9.38 15.09
C ALA A 533 8.30 10.40 14.95
N THR A 534 8.09 11.25 15.95
CA THR A 534 7.14 12.37 15.88
C THR A 534 7.74 13.63 16.49
N ASN A 535 7.54 14.79 15.86
CA ASN A 535 8.05 16.08 16.33
C ASN A 535 7.11 16.84 17.31
N TYR A 536 5.97 16.26 17.74
CA TYR A 536 4.93 16.93 18.57
C TYR A 536 4.15 15.93 19.46
N PRO A 537 3.45 16.38 20.53
CA PRO A 537 3.11 15.53 21.67
C PRO A 537 2.02 14.50 21.38
N LEU A 538 2.32 13.23 21.71
CA LEU A 538 1.35 12.14 21.82
C LEU A 538 1.04 11.93 23.31
N SER A 539 -0.23 11.73 23.65
CA SER A 539 -0.67 11.38 25.01
C SER A 539 -0.85 9.86 25.09
N PHE A 540 -0.10 9.19 25.96
CA PHE A 540 -0.23 7.75 26.23
C PHE A 540 -0.99 7.53 27.54
N CYS A 541 -1.98 6.63 27.56
CA CYS A 541 -2.57 6.12 28.80
C CYS A 541 -2.09 4.68 29.03
N LEU A 542 -1.06 4.52 29.86
CA LEU A 542 -0.60 3.22 30.36
C LEU A 542 -1.04 3.12 31.82
N LYS A 543 -2.08 2.32 32.11
CA LYS A 543 -2.39 1.98 33.51
C LYS A 543 -1.46 0.85 33.95
N SER A 544 -0.29 1.23 34.46
CA SER A 544 0.58 0.29 35.18
C SER A 544 -0.15 -0.18 36.44
N GLN A 545 -0.72 -1.38 36.38
CA GLN A 545 -0.56 -2.34 37.49
C GLN A 545 0.44 -3.45 37.12
N SER A 546 1.09 -3.33 35.96
CA SER A 546 2.19 -4.19 35.54
C SER A 546 3.52 -3.52 35.89
N PRO A 547 4.17 -3.87 37.01
CA PRO A 547 5.55 -3.47 37.32
C PRO A 547 6.61 -4.07 36.34
N GLY A 548 6.16 -4.59 35.19
CA GLY A 548 6.93 -5.23 34.11
C GLY A 548 7.92 -4.34 33.35
N LEU A 549 7.64 -3.05 33.26
CA LEU A 549 8.44 -2.07 32.51
C LEU A 549 8.55 -0.78 33.33
N LYS A 550 9.70 -0.54 33.96
CA LYS A 550 10.05 0.83 34.37
C LYS A 550 10.54 1.56 33.12
N GLN A 551 9.75 2.51 32.64
CA GLN A 551 10.14 3.43 31.57
C GLN A 551 10.25 4.82 32.18
N GLU A 552 11.36 5.52 31.91
CA GLU A 552 11.52 6.93 32.27
C GLU A 552 11.16 7.78 31.05
N GLY A 553 10.30 8.77 31.25
CA GLY A 553 10.12 9.89 30.32
C GLY A 553 10.77 11.14 30.89
N TYR A 554 11.28 12.02 30.03
CA TYR A 554 11.63 13.38 30.43
C TYR A 554 10.54 14.36 29.97
N ARG A 555 10.42 15.47 30.69
CA ARG A 555 9.41 16.50 30.46
C ARG A 555 9.82 17.35 29.26
N SER A 556 8.88 17.66 28.36
CA SER A 556 9.17 18.40 27.12
C SER A 556 9.71 19.83 27.33
N ASP A 557 9.61 20.36 28.56
CA ASP A 557 10.02 21.70 28.96
C ASP A 557 11.34 21.74 29.77
N ASP A 558 12.01 20.61 30.00
CA ASP A 558 13.31 20.56 30.69
C ASP A 558 14.49 20.64 29.68
N PRO A 559 15.23 21.77 29.63
CA PRO A 559 16.36 21.94 28.72
C PRO A 559 17.57 21.04 29.06
N GLU A 560 17.64 20.46 30.27
CA GLU A 560 18.73 19.55 30.67
C GLU A 560 18.45 18.07 30.35
N GLN A 561 17.24 17.73 29.87
CA GLN A 561 16.80 16.34 29.60
C GLN A 561 16.96 15.41 30.80
N THR A 562 16.53 15.85 31.99
CA THR A 562 16.63 15.05 33.20
C THR A 562 15.53 13.99 33.22
N TYR A 563 15.89 12.72 33.18
CA TYR A 563 14.95 11.59 33.21
C TYR A 563 14.26 11.49 34.59
N LEU A 564 12.93 11.36 34.60
CA LEU A 564 12.14 11.25 35.83
C LEU A 564 11.95 9.77 36.21
N SER A 565 12.53 9.36 37.35
CA SER A 565 12.46 7.98 37.86
C SER A 565 11.07 7.54 38.33
N THR A 566 10.13 8.47 38.46
CA THR A 566 8.69 8.23 38.70
C THR A 566 7.89 9.31 37.97
N PHE A 567 6.82 8.91 37.26
CA PHE A 567 5.86 9.86 36.69
C PHE A 567 5.09 10.52 37.85
N PRO A 568 5.13 11.85 38.02
CA PRO A 568 4.33 12.49 39.06
C PRO A 568 2.83 12.36 38.73
N ALA A 569 1.99 12.36 39.76
CA ALA A 569 0.54 12.39 39.58
C ALA A 569 0.14 13.56 38.68
N ALA A 570 -0.88 13.33 37.84
CA ALA A 570 -1.33 14.29 36.83
C ALA A 570 -1.48 15.70 37.41
N HIS A 571 -0.74 16.65 36.82
CA HIS A 571 -0.90 18.07 37.13
C HIS A 571 -2.35 18.49 36.78
N PRO A 572 -3.03 19.30 37.60
CA PRO A 572 -4.47 19.59 37.48
C PRO A 572 -4.95 20.20 36.15
N ASP A 573 -4.03 20.60 35.28
CA ASP A 573 -4.26 21.24 33.98
C ASP A 573 -4.09 20.27 32.79
N GLY A 574 -3.82 18.99 33.03
CA GLY A 574 -3.94 17.92 32.02
C GLY A 574 -2.98 18.00 30.82
N LEU A 575 -1.95 18.85 30.86
CA LEU A 575 -1.12 19.24 29.70
C LEU A 575 0.37 18.85 29.82
N THR A 576 0.73 17.85 30.63
CA THR A 576 2.15 17.42 30.69
C THR A 576 2.46 16.39 29.60
N SER A 577 3.40 16.73 28.71
CA SER A 577 3.80 15.94 27.54
C SER A 577 5.15 15.24 27.78
N TYR A 578 5.27 13.96 27.39
CA TYR A 578 6.49 13.16 27.52
C TYR A 578 6.94 12.67 26.14
N THR A 579 8.23 12.83 25.83
CA THR A 579 8.82 12.48 24.52
C THR A 579 9.98 11.50 24.72
N GLY A 580 9.91 10.34 24.08
CA GLY A 580 10.93 9.28 24.16
C GLY A 580 10.70 8.29 25.32
N LEU A 581 10.77 6.99 25.01
CA LEU A 581 10.82 5.91 26.00
C LEU A 581 12.20 5.27 25.89
N ARG A 582 12.92 5.23 27.01
CA ARG A 582 14.14 4.41 27.15
C ARG A 582 13.85 3.23 28.07
N GLU A 583 14.34 2.06 27.67
CA GLU A 583 14.39 0.87 28.51
C GLU A 583 15.42 1.10 29.64
N ILE A 584 14.96 1.12 30.90
CA ILE A 584 15.89 1.09 32.04
C ILE A 584 16.36 -0.36 32.17
N THR A 585 17.67 -0.58 32.27
CA THR A 585 18.20 -1.89 32.68
C THR A 585 17.58 -2.23 34.04
N PRO A 586 16.75 -3.28 34.13
CA PRO A 586 16.02 -3.56 35.34
C PRO A 586 16.98 -3.91 36.47
N ALA A 587 16.73 -3.33 37.64
CA ALA A 587 17.49 -3.65 38.83
C ALA A 587 17.09 -5.05 39.30
N TRP A 588 17.96 -6.03 39.05
CA TRP A 588 17.82 -7.38 39.58
C TRP A 588 17.87 -7.33 41.10
N ILE A 589 16.85 -7.87 41.77
CA ILE A 589 16.94 -8.23 43.18
C ILE A 589 17.77 -9.50 43.23
N VAL A 590 19.03 -9.35 43.63
CA VAL A 590 19.97 -10.45 43.75
C VAL A 590 19.78 -11.13 45.10
N ILE A 591 19.43 -12.41 45.06
CA ILE A 591 19.26 -13.28 46.22
C ILE A 591 20.53 -14.12 46.34
N ASP A 592 21.40 -13.74 47.28
CA ASP A 592 22.71 -14.34 47.53
C ASP A 592 22.80 -15.14 48.84
N LYS A 593 21.70 -15.13 49.60
CA LYS A 593 21.49 -15.87 50.84
C LYS A 593 20.02 -16.28 50.95
N GLU A 594 19.69 -17.00 52.01
CA GLU A 594 18.29 -17.32 52.31
C GLU A 594 17.46 -16.07 52.54
N THR A 595 16.44 -15.88 51.70
CA THR A 595 15.61 -14.69 51.64
C THR A 595 14.16 -15.10 51.44
N ALA A 596 13.28 -14.62 52.31
CA ALA A 596 11.85 -14.85 52.16
C ALA A 596 11.27 -13.97 51.05
N PHE A 597 10.34 -14.52 50.27
CA PHE A 597 9.56 -13.79 49.29
C PHE A 597 8.59 -12.85 50.01
N ASP A 598 8.84 -11.54 49.93
CA ASP A 598 8.08 -10.51 50.62
C ASP A 598 7.34 -9.58 49.65
N ALA A 599 6.56 -8.63 50.19
CA ALA A 599 5.73 -7.72 49.40
C ALA A 599 6.49 -6.83 48.41
N SER A 600 7.83 -6.76 48.47
CA SER A 600 8.66 -5.98 47.54
C SER A 600 9.04 -6.76 46.28
N MET A 601 8.88 -8.09 46.28
CA MET A 601 9.34 -8.98 45.20
C MET A 601 8.31 -9.28 44.09
N PRO A 602 6.97 -9.25 44.33
CA PRO A 602 5.99 -9.39 43.27
C PRO A 602 6.22 -8.43 42.11
N GLY A 603 6.21 -8.99 40.90
CA GLY A 603 6.40 -8.22 39.67
C GLY A 603 7.75 -7.50 39.60
N GLN A 604 8.79 -8.07 40.21
CA GLN A 604 10.18 -7.64 40.03
C GLN A 604 10.99 -8.66 39.23
N TRP A 605 12.26 -8.34 38.99
CA TRP A 605 13.24 -9.20 38.32
C TRP A 605 14.14 -9.79 39.40
N LEU A 606 14.11 -11.10 39.57
CA LEU A 606 14.81 -11.78 40.66
C LEU A 606 15.95 -12.63 40.12
N ARG A 607 17.15 -12.52 40.70
CA ARG A 607 18.28 -13.38 40.38
C ARG A 607 18.66 -14.17 41.62
N VAL A 608 18.40 -15.46 41.62
CA VAL A 608 18.84 -16.39 42.67
C VAL A 608 20.22 -16.91 42.28
N THR A 609 21.24 -16.50 43.03
CA THR A 609 22.63 -16.90 42.77
C THR A 609 22.91 -18.32 43.26
N GLU A 610 24.10 -18.86 42.96
CA GLU A 610 24.53 -20.20 43.40
C GLU A 610 24.43 -20.44 44.93
N LYS A 611 24.45 -19.37 45.74
CA LYS A 611 24.34 -19.41 47.22
C LYS A 611 22.98 -18.97 47.75
N GLY A 612 22.12 -18.48 46.85
CA GLY A 612 20.81 -17.94 47.18
C GLY A 612 19.78 -19.03 47.45
N VAL A 613 18.89 -18.76 48.41
CA VAL A 613 17.69 -19.57 48.64
C VAL A 613 16.50 -18.62 48.71
N LEU A 614 15.59 -18.70 47.74
CA LEU A 614 14.34 -17.94 47.75
C LEU A 614 13.24 -18.78 48.39
N THR A 615 12.73 -18.37 49.54
CA THR A 615 11.61 -19.04 50.22
C THR A 615 10.31 -18.34 49.89
N VAL A 616 9.56 -18.90 48.95
CA VAL A 616 8.29 -18.38 48.43
C VAL A 616 7.15 -18.70 49.40
N GLY A 617 6.47 -17.68 49.89
CA GLY A 617 5.26 -17.79 50.71
C GLY A 617 4.06 -17.08 50.08
N LYS A 618 2.90 -17.23 50.70
CA LYS A 618 1.65 -16.58 50.30
C LYS A 618 1.73 -15.07 50.52
N ILE A 619 1.37 -14.28 49.50
CA ILE A 619 1.29 -12.81 49.60
C ILE A 619 -0.18 -12.35 49.53
N GLY A 620 -0.71 -11.85 50.65
CA GLY A 620 -2.11 -11.42 50.77
C GLY A 620 -3.12 -12.58 50.85
N GLU A 621 -4.42 -12.29 51.04
CA GLU A 621 -5.46 -13.31 51.28
C GLU A 621 -5.73 -14.25 50.08
N ASN A 622 -5.48 -13.80 48.85
CA ASN A 622 -5.72 -14.53 47.59
C ASN A 622 -4.45 -14.98 46.85
N GLY A 623 -3.24 -14.69 47.35
CA GLY A 623 -1.97 -14.88 46.61
C GLY A 623 -1.40 -16.29 46.62
N VAL A 624 -2.14 -17.25 46.06
CA VAL A 624 -1.76 -18.68 45.99
C VAL A 624 -0.59 -18.94 45.03
N PHE A 625 -0.41 -18.06 44.04
CA PHE A 625 0.70 -18.05 43.07
C PHE A 625 1.28 -16.63 42.96
N PRO A 626 2.26 -16.25 43.80
CA PRO A 626 3.01 -15.01 43.59
C PRO A 626 3.63 -14.98 42.19
N LEU A 627 3.62 -13.79 41.56
CA LEU A 627 4.12 -13.59 40.21
C LEU A 627 5.35 -12.68 40.20
N VAL A 628 6.37 -13.02 39.40
CA VAL A 628 7.56 -12.21 39.11
C VAL A 628 7.71 -12.02 37.59
N ASN A 629 8.34 -10.92 37.17
CA ASN A 629 8.48 -10.61 35.74
C ASN A 629 9.59 -11.44 35.08
N ASP A 630 10.74 -11.53 35.73
CA ASP A 630 11.85 -12.35 35.28
C ASP A 630 12.50 -13.03 36.49
N LEU A 631 12.90 -14.27 36.30
CA LEU A 631 13.52 -15.09 37.32
C LEU A 631 14.73 -15.80 36.72
N GLU A 632 15.92 -15.35 37.12
CA GLU A 632 17.17 -16.02 36.82
C GLU A 632 17.56 -16.93 37.98
N LEU A 633 17.72 -18.23 37.68
CA LEU A 633 18.27 -19.21 38.60
C LEU A 633 19.68 -19.56 38.12
N GLN A 634 20.70 -19.23 38.89
CA GLN A 634 22.06 -19.71 38.62
C GLN A 634 22.21 -21.15 39.09
N ASP A 635 23.07 -21.92 38.42
CA ASP A 635 23.45 -23.28 38.79
C ASP A 635 23.78 -23.39 40.30
N GLY A 636 22.90 -24.06 41.06
CA GLY A 636 22.99 -24.23 42.53
C GLY A 636 22.06 -23.33 43.37
N GLY A 637 21.50 -22.27 42.79
CA GLY A 637 20.50 -21.42 43.46
C GLY A 637 19.19 -22.18 43.71
N GLN A 638 18.56 -21.96 44.85
CA GLN A 638 17.41 -22.75 45.30
C GLN A 638 16.14 -21.91 45.44
N ILE A 639 14.99 -22.52 45.13
CA ILE A 639 13.66 -21.99 45.39
C ILE A 639 12.92 -23.00 46.25
N ARG A 640 12.45 -22.55 47.42
CA ARG A 640 11.68 -23.32 48.39
C ARG A 640 10.30 -22.68 48.55
N PHE A 641 9.33 -23.46 48.98
CA PHE A 641 7.97 -23.00 49.20
C PHE A 641 7.58 -23.20 50.66
N ALA A 642 6.98 -22.18 51.28
CA ALA A 642 6.54 -22.20 52.66
C ALA A 642 5.25 -23.01 52.85
N ASP A 643 5.01 -23.55 54.05
CA ASP A 643 3.80 -24.29 54.41
C ASP A 643 2.65 -23.36 54.85
N ASP A 644 2.36 -22.34 54.04
CA ASP A 644 1.36 -21.30 54.32
C ASP A 644 0.20 -21.26 53.30
N GLY A 645 0.11 -22.28 52.44
CA GLY A 645 -0.93 -22.42 51.42
C GLY A 645 -0.55 -21.89 50.04
N VAL A 646 0.69 -21.45 49.82
CA VAL A 646 1.24 -21.20 48.47
C VAL A 646 1.30 -22.51 47.66
N LEU A 647 0.90 -22.48 46.39
CA LEU A 647 0.94 -23.65 45.49
C LEU A 647 2.11 -23.60 44.48
N GLY A 648 2.75 -22.46 44.30
CA GLY A 648 3.88 -22.31 43.40
C GLY A 648 4.30 -20.86 43.17
N LEU A 649 5.27 -20.65 42.29
CA LEU A 649 5.75 -19.33 41.85
C LEU A 649 5.53 -19.22 40.34
N VAL A 650 4.96 -18.10 39.90
CA VAL A 650 4.80 -17.80 38.47
C VAL A 650 5.89 -16.83 38.06
N ALA A 651 6.69 -17.23 37.08
CA ALA A 651 7.66 -16.36 36.45
C ALA A 651 7.24 -16.13 35.00
N ALA A 652 6.98 -14.86 34.64
CA ALA A 652 6.67 -14.54 33.24
C ALA A 652 7.83 -14.95 32.35
N ARG A 653 9.08 -14.67 32.73
CA ARG A 653 10.27 -15.28 32.13
C ARG A 653 11.04 -16.03 33.20
N PHE A 654 11.41 -17.27 32.90
CA PHE A 654 12.31 -18.05 33.74
C PHE A 654 13.54 -18.42 32.94
N THR A 655 14.71 -18.19 33.51
CA THR A 655 15.99 -18.49 32.87
C THR A 655 16.87 -19.29 33.82
N HIS A 656 17.25 -20.50 33.43
CA HIS A 656 18.23 -21.30 34.17
C HIS A 656 19.62 -21.11 33.54
N LEU A 657 20.56 -20.58 34.32
CA LEU A 657 21.90 -20.19 33.88
C LEU A 657 22.93 -21.24 34.32
N PHE A 658 23.73 -21.71 33.37
CA PHE A 658 24.82 -22.66 33.61
C PHE A 658 26.17 -22.09 33.16
N PRO A 659 27.25 -22.30 33.91
CA PRO A 659 28.59 -21.95 33.43
C PRO A 659 29.02 -22.91 32.32
N ASN A 660 29.47 -22.43 31.16
CA ASN A 660 29.78 -23.32 30.03
C ASN A 660 30.83 -24.39 30.38
N ARG A 661 31.96 -24.00 30.98
CA ARG A 661 33.11 -24.87 31.35
C ARG A 661 33.58 -25.85 30.24
N ASN A 662 33.11 -25.67 29.00
CA ASN A 662 33.35 -26.54 27.85
C ASN A 662 33.18 -28.05 28.14
N GLN A 663 32.17 -28.40 28.93
CA GLN A 663 31.93 -29.78 29.39
C GLN A 663 30.43 -30.10 29.40
N TRP A 664 30.09 -31.39 29.32
CA TRP A 664 28.70 -31.84 29.45
C TRP A 664 28.16 -31.58 30.87
N ARG A 665 26.89 -31.22 30.94
CA ARG A 665 26.14 -30.98 32.18
C ARG A 665 24.81 -31.69 32.13
N ALA A 666 24.43 -32.30 33.25
CA ALA A 666 23.13 -32.94 33.41
C ALA A 666 22.14 -31.94 34.03
N THR A 667 21.02 -31.72 33.35
CA THR A 667 19.93 -30.87 33.88
C THR A 667 18.57 -31.40 33.47
N THR A 668 17.53 -30.98 34.19
CA THR A 668 16.13 -31.36 33.99
C THR A 668 15.39 -30.12 33.50
N LEU A 669 14.52 -30.28 32.51
CA LEU A 669 13.67 -29.19 32.06
C LEU A 669 12.66 -28.82 33.15
N ALA A 670 12.65 -27.56 33.58
CA ALA A 670 11.81 -27.12 34.70
C ALA A 670 10.32 -27.05 34.34
N ALA A 671 9.98 -26.90 33.05
CA ALA A 671 8.61 -26.78 32.55
C ALA A 671 8.52 -27.16 31.06
N ASP A 672 7.29 -27.40 30.57
CA ASP A 672 6.96 -27.88 29.20
C ASP A 672 7.24 -26.85 28.08
N ASN A 673 7.63 -25.64 28.47
CA ASN A 673 7.75 -24.43 27.63
C ASN A 673 9.21 -24.01 27.44
N ALA A 674 10.16 -24.95 27.53
CA ALA A 674 11.58 -24.71 27.32
C ALA A 674 11.83 -24.31 25.85
N ASP A 675 12.14 -23.05 25.58
CA ASP A 675 12.24 -22.53 24.21
C ASP A 675 13.50 -23.06 23.50
N LYS A 676 14.66 -22.52 23.90
CA LYS A 676 15.97 -22.91 23.34
C LYS A 676 17.08 -22.89 24.38
N LEU A 677 18.11 -23.71 24.16
CA LEU A 677 19.40 -23.60 24.83
C LEU A 677 20.27 -22.57 24.09
N ALA A 678 20.49 -21.42 24.69
CA ALA A 678 21.27 -20.34 24.11
C ALA A 678 22.61 -20.15 24.84
N GLY A 679 23.71 -20.05 24.10
CA GLY A 679 25.00 -19.56 24.58
C GLY A 679 25.11 -18.04 24.46
N ASP A 680 26.21 -17.48 24.98
CA ASP A 680 26.62 -16.12 24.61
C ASP A 680 26.91 -16.03 23.09
N ALA A 681 26.88 -14.82 22.53
CA ALA A 681 26.84 -14.59 21.09
C ALA A 681 27.94 -15.36 20.33
N GLY A 682 27.55 -16.40 19.58
CA GLY A 682 28.43 -17.20 18.73
C GLY A 682 28.82 -18.58 19.29
N THR A 683 28.38 -18.96 20.49
CA THR A 683 28.72 -20.25 21.12
C THR A 683 27.77 -21.37 20.68
N PRO A 684 28.22 -22.35 19.87
CA PRO A 684 27.38 -23.49 19.47
C PRO A 684 26.97 -24.32 20.68
N CYS A 685 25.69 -24.65 20.76
CA CYS A 685 25.11 -25.41 21.87
C CYS A 685 24.72 -26.81 21.41
N TYR A 686 24.82 -27.78 22.31
CA TYR A 686 24.51 -29.18 22.04
C TYR A 686 23.60 -29.73 23.13
N VAL A 687 22.54 -30.42 22.72
CA VAL A 687 21.62 -31.11 23.63
C VAL A 687 21.57 -32.59 23.28
N ARG A 688 21.54 -33.44 24.31
CA ARG A 688 21.36 -34.88 24.17
C ARG A 688 20.37 -35.42 25.19
N THR A 689 19.61 -36.42 24.77
CA THR A 689 18.76 -37.23 25.63
C THR A 689 19.18 -38.68 25.56
N GLY A 690 18.87 -39.47 26.57
CA GLY A 690 19.26 -40.89 26.59
C GLY A 690 18.51 -41.63 27.70
N TYR A 691 18.56 -42.95 27.68
CA TYR A 691 17.97 -43.87 28.68
C TYR A 691 16.61 -43.46 29.29
N PRO A 692 15.61 -42.97 28.50
CA PRO A 692 14.32 -42.61 29.09
C PRO A 692 13.60 -43.85 29.65
N ASP A 693 13.83 -45.00 29.01
CA ASP A 693 13.28 -46.30 29.37
C ASP A 693 14.29 -47.44 29.09
N ALA A 694 13.87 -48.68 29.34
CA ALA A 694 14.70 -49.88 29.21
C ALA A 694 14.94 -50.34 27.75
N THR A 695 14.30 -49.71 26.77
CA THR A 695 14.29 -50.17 25.37
C THR A 695 15.42 -49.60 24.53
N ASP A 696 15.82 -48.35 24.80
CA ASP A 696 16.92 -47.68 24.11
C ASP A 696 17.99 -47.22 25.13
N GLN A 697 19.16 -47.83 25.04
CA GLN A 697 20.31 -47.55 25.89
C GLN A 697 21.39 -46.79 25.10
N THR A 698 20.98 -45.70 24.44
CA THR A 698 21.87 -44.82 23.70
C THR A 698 21.57 -43.34 23.98
N TRP A 699 22.55 -42.46 23.80
CA TRP A 699 22.30 -41.01 23.83
C TRP A 699 22.01 -40.48 22.44
N GLN A 700 20.82 -39.92 22.27
CA GLN A 700 20.33 -39.29 21.05
C GLN A 700 20.66 -37.79 21.05
N PRO A 701 21.11 -37.22 19.91
CA PRO A 701 21.19 -35.77 19.75
C PRO A 701 19.79 -35.15 19.67
N ALA A 702 19.65 -33.96 20.24
CA ALA A 702 18.43 -33.15 20.16
C ALA A 702 18.76 -31.75 19.64
N ASP A 703 17.78 -31.11 19.00
CA ASP A 703 17.96 -29.76 18.46
C ASP A 703 17.93 -28.73 19.60
N PRO A 704 19.01 -27.94 19.82
CA PRO A 704 19.07 -26.92 20.86
C PRO A 704 18.08 -25.76 20.66
N ASP A 705 17.58 -25.51 19.43
CA ASP A 705 16.76 -24.34 19.11
C ASP A 705 15.25 -24.55 19.29
N ASN A 706 14.80 -25.79 19.58
CA ASN A 706 13.36 -26.10 19.64
C ASN A 706 13.04 -27.21 20.67
N LEU A 707 13.33 -26.93 21.94
CA LEU A 707 13.25 -27.94 23.01
C LEU A 707 11.81 -28.28 23.43
N TYR A 708 10.91 -27.30 23.46
CA TYR A 708 9.51 -27.48 23.89
C TYR A 708 8.70 -28.39 22.97
N MET A 709 9.07 -28.50 21.69
CA MET A 709 8.43 -29.43 20.76
C MET A 709 8.90 -30.88 20.93
N GLN A 710 10.03 -31.09 21.63
CA GLN A 710 10.70 -32.39 21.73
C GLN A 710 10.57 -33.02 23.12
N PHE A 711 10.44 -32.21 24.17
CA PHE A 711 10.54 -32.65 25.56
C PHE A 711 9.44 -32.04 26.43
N ALA A 712 9.05 -32.78 27.46
CA ALA A 712 8.11 -32.35 28.50
C ALA A 712 8.84 -31.86 29.76
N ALA A 713 8.11 -31.18 30.64
CA ALA A 713 8.53 -30.79 31.97
C ALA A 713 9.06 -32.01 32.70
N GLY A 714 10.25 -31.88 33.26
CA GLY A 714 10.91 -32.94 34.00
C GLY A 714 11.71 -33.95 33.18
N ASP A 715 11.76 -33.79 31.86
CA ASP A 715 12.63 -34.61 31.03
C ASP A 715 14.11 -34.30 31.31
N PRO A 716 14.96 -35.34 31.47
CA PRO A 716 16.38 -35.15 31.72
C PRO A 716 17.15 -34.96 30.42
N VAL A 717 18.02 -33.95 30.40
CA VAL A 717 18.86 -33.60 29.25
C VAL A 717 20.34 -33.47 29.66
N LEU A 718 21.22 -33.75 28.70
CA LEU A 718 22.62 -33.35 28.74
C LEU A 718 22.80 -32.11 27.85
N ILE A 719 23.44 -31.08 28.39
CA ILE A 719 23.72 -29.82 27.69
C ILE A 719 25.22 -29.54 27.67
N ALA A 720 25.71 -28.94 26.59
CA ALA A 720 27.08 -28.44 26.46
C ALA A 720 27.13 -27.23 25.51
N GLY A 721 28.15 -26.38 25.66
CA GLY A 721 28.46 -25.33 24.70
C GLY A 721 29.93 -25.36 24.30
N GLU A 722 30.21 -25.12 23.02
CA GLU A 722 31.56 -25.06 22.47
C GLU A 722 32.04 -23.61 22.43
N GLY A 723 32.69 -23.17 23.51
CA GLY A 723 33.09 -21.78 23.67
C GLY A 723 33.94 -21.56 24.92
N PRO A 724 34.40 -20.32 25.15
CA PRO A 724 35.14 -19.95 26.37
C PRO A 724 34.45 -20.42 27.66
N GLU A 725 35.24 -20.76 28.68
CA GLU A 725 34.72 -21.13 30.00
C GLU A 725 33.95 -19.99 30.68
N THR A 726 34.20 -18.75 30.26
CA THR A 726 33.53 -17.53 30.74
C THR A 726 32.11 -17.38 30.22
N ASP A 727 31.72 -18.15 29.20
CA ASP A 727 30.40 -18.07 28.61
C ASP A 727 29.34 -18.71 29.52
N THR A 728 28.12 -18.19 29.42
CA THR A 728 26.96 -18.71 30.14
C THR A 728 25.98 -19.37 29.17
N LEU A 729 25.57 -20.60 29.48
CA LEU A 729 24.48 -21.28 28.81
C LEU A 729 23.17 -20.93 29.49
N ARG A 730 22.12 -20.70 28.70
CA ARG A 730 20.80 -20.25 29.18
C ARG A 730 19.71 -21.17 28.63
N LEU A 731 18.95 -21.77 29.53
CA LEU A 731 17.66 -22.37 29.20
C LEU A 731 16.56 -21.37 29.51
N ASN A 732 15.88 -20.88 28.47
CA ASN A 732 14.82 -19.89 28.59
C ASN A 732 13.44 -20.57 28.55
N TYR A 733 12.55 -20.12 29.42
CA TYR A 733 11.18 -20.61 29.54
C TYR A 733 10.23 -19.42 29.61
N GLY A 734 9.13 -19.47 28.86
CA GLY A 734 8.11 -18.41 28.85
C GLY A 734 6.83 -18.84 29.56
N ASN A 735 6.34 -18.08 30.54
CA ASN A 735 5.16 -18.36 31.36
C ASN A 735 5.34 -19.63 32.19
N THR A 736 6.30 -19.60 33.11
CA THR A 736 6.69 -20.78 33.87
C THR A 736 6.01 -20.83 35.22
N TYR A 737 5.36 -21.96 35.49
CA TYR A 737 4.77 -22.29 36.80
C TYR A 737 5.71 -23.25 37.52
N LEU A 738 6.39 -22.76 38.56
CA LEU A 738 7.18 -23.60 39.46
C LEU A 738 6.29 -24.03 40.61
N PHE A 739 5.74 -25.24 40.53
CA PHE A 739 4.82 -25.75 41.55
C PHE A 739 5.56 -26.20 42.81
N LYS A 740 4.93 -25.94 43.96
CA LYS A 740 5.39 -26.41 45.28
C LYS A 740 5.43 -27.94 45.36
N ASP A 741 4.35 -28.56 44.88
CA ASP A 741 4.14 -30.01 44.88
C ASP A 741 3.84 -30.44 43.43
N SER A 742 4.86 -30.55 42.57
CA SER A 742 4.69 -31.32 41.33
C SER A 742 4.29 -32.76 41.73
N PRO A 743 3.32 -33.43 41.07
CA PRO A 743 2.74 -34.71 41.50
C PRO A 743 3.75 -35.85 41.72
N ASP A 744 4.99 -35.67 41.27
CA ASP A 744 6.15 -36.50 41.57
C ASP A 744 7.09 -35.79 42.55
N SER A 745 6.61 -35.49 43.78
CA SER A 745 7.50 -35.17 44.91
C SER A 745 8.63 -36.20 44.96
N PRO A 746 9.86 -35.83 45.39
CA PRO A 746 10.97 -36.77 45.42
C PRO A 746 10.53 -38.01 46.18
N VAL A 747 10.48 -39.13 45.47
CA VAL A 747 10.29 -40.45 46.07
C VAL A 747 11.23 -40.48 47.27
N GLU A 748 10.69 -40.75 48.46
CA GLU A 748 11.52 -40.96 49.65
C GLU A 748 12.72 -41.82 49.26
N PRO A 749 13.94 -41.50 49.74
CA PRO A 749 15.21 -42.04 49.25
C PRO A 749 15.26 -43.55 49.44
N THR A 750 14.70 -44.24 48.47
CA THR A 750 14.64 -45.69 48.36
C THR A 750 14.90 -45.95 46.89
N SER A 751 15.87 -46.83 46.62
CA SER A 751 16.21 -47.29 45.28
C SER A 751 14.97 -47.44 44.39
N PRO A 752 15.06 -47.16 43.07
CA PRO A 752 13.91 -47.27 42.18
C PRO A 752 13.16 -48.58 42.44
N ALA A 753 11.87 -48.46 42.77
CA ALA A 753 10.98 -49.57 43.09
C ALA A 753 10.74 -50.51 41.88
N GLU A 754 11.26 -50.15 40.71
CA GLU A 754 11.10 -50.90 39.47
C GLU A 754 12.12 -52.04 39.39
N PRO A 755 11.68 -53.29 39.11
CA PRO A 755 12.57 -54.39 38.81
C PRO A 755 13.24 -54.14 37.44
N LEU A 756 14.35 -53.40 37.44
CA LEU A 756 15.18 -53.23 36.25
C LEU A 756 16.00 -54.49 35.99
N ASN A 757 16.11 -54.88 34.72
CA ASN A 757 17.02 -55.95 34.29
C ASN A 757 18.47 -55.53 34.54
N THR A 758 19.32 -56.50 34.88
CA THR A 758 20.76 -56.25 35.06
C THR A 758 21.37 -55.73 33.76
N GLY A 759 22.11 -54.62 33.84
CA GLY A 759 22.70 -53.92 32.70
C GLY A 759 21.83 -52.81 32.10
N VAL A 760 20.62 -52.56 32.63
CA VAL A 760 19.75 -51.45 32.20
C VAL A 760 19.96 -50.23 33.10
N PHE A 761 20.11 -49.08 32.46
CA PHE A 761 20.20 -47.76 33.09
C PHE A 761 18.97 -46.93 32.72
N LEU A 762 18.52 -46.05 33.62
CA LEU A 762 17.51 -45.04 33.32
C LEU A 762 18.04 -43.65 33.68
N PHE A 763 17.95 -42.70 32.75
CA PHE A 763 18.23 -41.29 32.97
C PHE A 763 16.95 -40.63 33.49
N LYS A 764 17.04 -40.01 34.65
CA LYS A 764 15.89 -39.46 35.39
C LYS A 764 16.13 -38.00 35.72
N GLY A 765 15.08 -37.19 35.58
CA GLY A 765 15.11 -35.78 35.93
C GLY A 765 14.85 -35.57 37.42
N ASN A 766 15.58 -34.65 38.04
CA ASN A 766 15.22 -34.09 39.34
C ASN A 766 14.29 -32.90 39.09
N ARG A 767 13.02 -32.96 39.50
CA ARG A 767 12.09 -31.83 39.33
C ARG A 767 12.14 -30.82 40.47
N ALA A 768 12.94 -31.07 41.51
CA ALA A 768 13.03 -30.18 42.66
C ALA A 768 13.81 -28.90 42.32
N SER A 769 13.25 -27.75 42.73
CA SER A 769 13.89 -26.44 42.66
C SER A 769 14.82 -26.16 43.84
N TYR A 770 15.09 -27.14 44.69
CA TYR A 770 15.97 -27.06 45.86
C TYR A 770 16.84 -28.32 45.98
N ASN A 771 17.85 -28.30 46.85
CA ASN A 771 18.75 -29.44 47.03
C ASN A 771 18.02 -30.67 47.60
N VAL A 772 18.23 -31.84 46.99
CA VAL A 772 17.64 -33.11 47.43
C VAL A 772 18.72 -34.14 47.76
N GLU A 773 18.59 -34.81 48.90
CA GLU A 773 19.49 -35.90 49.29
C GLU A 773 19.06 -37.21 48.60
N MET A 774 19.96 -37.78 47.80
CA MET A 774 19.76 -39.03 47.10
C MET A 774 20.80 -40.07 47.50
N ARG A 775 20.49 -41.35 47.28
CA ARG A 775 21.39 -42.47 47.58
C ARG A 775 21.39 -43.50 46.46
N ASN A 776 22.53 -44.16 46.28
CA ASN A 776 22.70 -45.25 45.30
C ASN A 776 22.28 -44.86 43.87
N ILE A 777 22.73 -43.70 43.42
CA ILE A 777 22.49 -43.17 42.07
C ILE A 777 23.81 -42.81 41.39
N TYR A 778 23.81 -42.76 40.06
CA TYR A 778 24.94 -42.27 39.29
C TYR A 778 24.76 -40.78 38.97
N VAL A 779 25.77 -39.97 39.29
CA VAL A 779 25.78 -38.51 39.05
C VAL A 779 26.92 -38.17 38.11
N LEU A 780 26.71 -37.22 37.21
CA LEU A 780 27.74 -36.77 36.27
C LEU A 780 28.93 -36.18 37.06
N SER A 781 30.15 -36.59 36.70
CA SER A 781 31.38 -36.09 37.32
C SER A 781 31.57 -34.60 37.04
N ASP A 782 32.30 -33.92 37.93
CA ASP A 782 32.58 -32.49 37.81
C ASP A 782 33.28 -32.10 36.50
N ASP A 783 34.02 -33.04 35.90
CA ASP A 783 34.71 -32.92 34.60
C ASP A 783 33.81 -33.23 33.38
N GLY A 784 32.52 -33.54 33.60
CA GLY A 784 31.53 -33.83 32.56
C GLY A 784 31.80 -35.10 31.74
N SER A 785 32.74 -35.96 32.14
CA SER A 785 33.22 -37.07 31.32
C SER A 785 32.55 -38.42 31.59
N ARG A 786 31.93 -38.61 32.76
CA ARG A 786 31.34 -39.89 33.18
C ARG A 786 30.30 -39.73 34.29
N PHE A 787 29.35 -40.65 34.36
CA PHE A 787 28.47 -40.77 35.52
C PHE A 787 29.09 -41.72 36.56
N GLU A 788 29.18 -41.31 37.82
CA GLU A 788 29.78 -42.08 38.92
C GLU A 788 28.73 -42.48 39.95
N LEU A 789 28.74 -43.75 40.38
CA LEU A 789 27.87 -44.23 41.44
C LEU A 789 28.23 -43.58 42.78
N LYS A 790 27.28 -42.91 43.42
CA LYS A 790 27.41 -42.32 44.74
C LYS A 790 26.45 -43.01 45.72
N ASP A 791 27.00 -43.46 46.84
CA ASP A 791 26.22 -44.04 47.96
C ASP A 791 25.29 -43.00 48.58
N ARG A 792 25.77 -41.76 48.74
CA ARG A 792 24.99 -40.60 49.17
C ARG A 792 25.48 -39.34 48.45
N VAL A 793 24.54 -38.57 47.92
CA VAL A 793 24.83 -37.33 47.17
C VAL A 793 23.71 -36.32 47.35
N THR A 794 24.05 -35.05 47.46
CA THR A 794 23.10 -33.94 47.39
C THR A 794 22.97 -33.52 45.93
N LEU A 795 21.83 -33.77 45.30
CA LEU A 795 21.53 -33.25 43.97
C LEU A 795 21.16 -31.77 44.07
N ARG A 796 21.72 -30.97 43.16
CA ARG A 796 21.35 -29.57 42.96
C ARG A 796 19.96 -29.45 42.33
N PRO A 797 19.35 -28.26 42.36
CA PRO A 797 18.07 -28.01 41.73
C PRO A 797 18.13 -28.38 40.25
N PHE A 798 17.16 -29.17 39.80
CA PHE A 798 17.09 -29.66 38.43
C PHE A 798 18.29 -30.50 37.95
N GLU A 799 19.13 -31.05 38.82
CA GLU A 799 20.25 -31.90 38.43
C GLU A 799 19.79 -33.33 38.09
N SER A 800 19.90 -33.72 36.81
CA SER A 800 19.51 -35.05 36.34
C SER A 800 20.52 -36.12 36.77
N TYR A 801 20.06 -37.37 36.91
CA TYR A 801 20.84 -38.49 37.42
C TYR A 801 20.50 -39.79 36.69
N VAL A 802 21.35 -40.82 36.85
CA VAL A 802 21.12 -42.15 36.28
C VAL A 802 20.91 -43.19 37.38
N VAL A 803 20.00 -44.13 37.16
CA VAL A 803 19.72 -45.24 38.08
C VAL A 803 19.81 -46.60 37.40
N ALA A 804 20.11 -47.63 38.19
CA ALA A 804 20.16 -49.03 37.75
C ALA A 804 19.82 -49.95 38.93
N ASN A 805 19.61 -51.26 38.68
CA ASN A 805 19.36 -52.22 39.77
C ASN A 805 20.60 -52.48 40.64
N ALA A 806 20.39 -53.06 41.83
CA ALA A 806 21.46 -53.33 42.79
C ALA A 806 22.58 -54.24 42.23
N ALA A 807 22.26 -55.21 41.38
CA ALA A 807 23.24 -56.10 40.75
C ALA A 807 24.18 -55.35 39.80
N THR A 808 23.63 -54.41 39.02
CA THR A 808 24.38 -53.55 38.09
C THR A 808 25.24 -52.55 38.87
N GLN A 809 24.70 -51.95 39.93
CA GLN A 809 25.42 -51.03 40.81
C GLN A 809 26.58 -51.69 41.57
N ALA A 810 26.46 -52.98 41.91
CA ALA A 810 27.55 -53.73 42.51
C ALA A 810 28.73 -53.92 41.54
N LEU A 811 28.43 -54.12 40.25
CA LEU A 811 29.40 -54.40 39.20
C LEU A 811 30.02 -53.13 38.58
N LEU A 812 29.23 -52.10 38.34
CA LEU A 812 29.62 -50.92 37.57
C LEU A 812 29.61 -49.67 38.45
N LYS A 813 30.78 -49.09 38.68
CA LYS A 813 30.95 -47.88 39.51
C LYS A 813 31.01 -46.59 38.70
N SER A 814 31.25 -46.65 37.39
CA SER A 814 31.29 -45.48 36.51
C SER A 814 30.83 -45.80 35.09
N LEU A 815 30.30 -44.79 34.38
CA LEU A 815 29.78 -44.86 33.01
C LEU A 815 30.39 -43.71 32.19
N ARG A 816 31.28 -43.99 31.22
CA ARG A 816 31.97 -42.96 30.41
C ARG A 816 31.06 -42.37 29.32
N LEU A 817 31.27 -41.11 28.99
CA LEU A 817 30.47 -40.34 28.02
C LEU A 817 31.08 -40.26 26.60
N ASP A 818 32.31 -40.73 26.41
CA ASP A 818 33.11 -40.40 25.23
C ASP A 818 32.68 -41.18 23.96
N GLY A 819 32.17 -40.44 22.95
CA GLY A 819 31.70 -40.97 21.66
C GLY A 819 30.40 -41.80 21.68
N ILE A 820 29.67 -41.79 22.80
CA ILE A 820 28.38 -42.45 23.10
C ILE A 820 28.25 -43.89 22.57
N VAL A 821 28.68 -44.81 23.44
CA VAL A 821 28.08 -46.14 23.65
C VAL A 821 28.20 -46.42 25.14
N THR A 822 27.10 -46.56 25.87
CA THR A 822 27.14 -46.99 27.28
C THR A 822 27.40 -48.48 27.40
N GLY A 823 28.44 -48.81 28.17
CA GLY A 823 28.94 -50.16 28.41
C GLY A 823 29.80 -50.64 27.23
N THR A 824 31.08 -50.96 27.37
CA THR A 824 31.75 -51.62 28.49
C THR A 824 33.26 -51.45 28.27
N GLU A 825 34.06 -51.41 29.33
CA GLU A 825 35.29 -52.19 29.26
C GLU A 825 35.66 -52.76 30.63
N LEU A 826 35.54 -54.08 30.73
CA LEU A 826 36.71 -54.85 31.10
C LEU A 826 36.98 -55.77 29.92
N ALA A 827 38.23 -55.81 29.47
CA ALA A 827 38.71 -56.92 28.68
C ALA A 827 38.29 -58.22 29.39
N GLU A 828 37.58 -59.11 28.70
CA GLU A 828 37.66 -60.52 29.09
C GLU A 828 39.09 -60.94 28.78
N ILE A 829 39.94 -60.87 29.80
CA ILE A 829 40.99 -61.86 29.94
C ILE A 829 40.20 -63.15 30.15
N PRO A 830 40.17 -64.10 29.19
CA PRO A 830 39.60 -65.40 29.48
C PRO A 830 40.33 -65.91 30.74
N ALA A 831 39.60 -66.43 31.72
CA ALA A 831 40.14 -66.68 33.07
C ALA A 831 41.39 -67.60 33.10
N ASP A 832 41.75 -68.20 31.97
CA ASP A 832 42.90 -69.06 31.72
C ASP A 832 44.11 -68.38 31.03
N ASN A 833 44.03 -67.09 30.66
CA ASN A 833 45.08 -66.38 29.91
C ASN A 833 45.45 -67.00 28.54
N SER A 834 44.55 -67.82 27.96
CA SER A 834 44.81 -68.59 26.72
C SER A 834 44.88 -67.75 25.45
N PHE A 835 44.26 -66.56 25.44
CA PHE A 835 44.36 -65.58 24.35
C PHE A 835 44.38 -64.14 24.87
N ARG A 836 45.23 -63.30 24.28
CA ARG A 836 45.36 -61.88 24.64
C ARG A 836 45.57 -61.03 23.39
N ALA A 837 44.86 -59.90 23.30
CA ALA A 837 45.08 -58.86 22.29
C ALA A 837 45.33 -57.51 22.96
N TRP A 838 46.37 -56.79 22.56
CA TRP A 838 46.68 -55.44 23.05
C TRP A 838 47.43 -54.64 22.00
N THR A 839 47.59 -53.34 22.24
CA THR A 839 48.35 -52.45 21.35
C THR A 839 49.58 -51.92 22.07
N ALA A 840 50.71 -51.93 21.35
CA ALA A 840 51.98 -51.37 21.82
C ALA A 840 52.81 -50.95 20.60
N ASP A 841 53.47 -49.80 20.69
CA ASP A 841 54.32 -49.24 19.64
C ASP A 841 53.62 -49.05 18.29
N GLY A 842 52.35 -48.63 18.31
CA GLY A 842 51.54 -48.41 17.10
C GLY A 842 51.24 -49.70 16.32
N ARG A 843 51.28 -50.85 16.99
CA ARG A 843 51.05 -52.18 16.41
C ARG A 843 50.12 -53.01 17.29
N LEU A 844 49.40 -53.92 16.65
CA LEU A 844 48.53 -54.89 17.29
C LEU A 844 49.34 -56.12 17.69
N HIS A 845 49.32 -56.48 18.96
CA HIS A 845 49.96 -57.68 19.50
C HIS A 845 48.89 -58.68 19.91
N LEU A 846 49.06 -59.92 19.46
CA LEU A 846 48.17 -61.05 19.73
C LEU A 846 48.99 -62.18 20.34
N SER A 847 48.55 -62.76 21.45
CA SER A 847 49.18 -63.90 22.10
C SER A 847 48.18 -65.04 22.24
N THR A 848 48.60 -66.26 21.95
CA THR A 848 47.77 -67.46 22.16
C THR A 848 48.58 -68.65 22.64
N ASP A 849 47.99 -69.50 23.47
CA ASP A 849 48.65 -70.71 23.99
C ASP A 849 48.41 -71.99 23.14
N HIS A 850 47.63 -71.91 22.06
CA HIS A 850 47.40 -72.96 21.07
C HIS A 850 47.20 -72.39 19.65
N ALA A 851 47.09 -73.22 18.62
CA ALA A 851 46.94 -72.73 17.24
C ALA A 851 45.47 -72.46 16.89
N GLU A 852 45.14 -71.26 16.42
CA GLU A 852 43.77 -70.85 16.09
C GLU A 852 43.70 -69.81 14.95
N LYS A 853 42.51 -69.61 14.37
CA LYS A 853 42.25 -68.58 13.36
C LYS A 853 41.61 -67.34 13.97
N VAL A 854 42.21 -66.18 13.72
CA VAL A 854 41.74 -64.89 14.20
C VAL A 854 41.42 -63.96 13.02
N ALA A 855 40.29 -63.26 13.12
CA ALA A 855 39.86 -62.25 12.16
C ALA A 855 39.94 -60.87 12.80
N VAL A 856 40.52 -59.90 12.11
CA VAL A 856 40.59 -58.51 12.59
C VAL A 856 39.75 -57.63 11.69
N TYR A 857 38.76 -56.95 12.28
CA TYR A 857 37.89 -56.00 11.62
C TYR A 857 38.23 -54.58 12.07
N HIS A 858 38.07 -53.61 11.19
CA HIS A 858 37.96 -52.22 11.61
C HIS A 858 36.55 -51.98 12.19
N VAL A 859 36.40 -51.02 13.12
CA VAL A 859 35.11 -50.74 13.79
C VAL A 859 33.97 -50.41 12.81
N SER A 860 34.29 -50.00 11.59
CA SER A 860 33.33 -49.84 10.48
C SER A 860 32.78 -51.16 9.92
N GLY A 861 33.12 -52.32 10.51
CA GLY A 861 32.70 -53.66 10.06
C GLY A 861 33.54 -54.25 8.92
N THR A 862 34.56 -53.54 8.43
CA THR A 862 35.41 -54.00 7.31
C THR A 862 36.48 -54.96 7.81
N LEU A 863 36.54 -56.18 7.26
CA LEU A 863 37.61 -57.15 7.56
C LEU A 863 38.95 -56.62 7.03
N LYS A 864 39.96 -56.57 7.90
CA LYS A 864 41.31 -56.09 7.57
C LYS A 864 42.28 -57.24 7.34
N CYS A 865 42.22 -58.28 8.15
CA CYS A 865 43.02 -59.47 7.91
C CYS A 865 42.43 -60.71 8.60
N TYR A 866 42.81 -61.86 8.07
CA TYR A 866 42.56 -63.18 8.66
C TYR A 866 43.91 -63.85 8.87
N LEU A 867 44.17 -64.30 10.09
CA LEU A 867 45.48 -64.80 10.49
C LEU A 867 45.35 -66.16 11.17
N PRO A 868 46.05 -67.19 10.68
CA PRO A 868 46.28 -68.40 11.45
C PRO A 868 47.38 -68.11 12.48
N LEU A 869 47.00 -67.97 13.75
CA LEU A 869 47.94 -67.84 14.85
C LEU A 869 48.44 -69.22 15.28
N LEU A 870 49.75 -69.33 15.47
CA LEU A 870 50.39 -70.46 16.13
C LEU A 870 50.65 -70.09 17.60
N ARG A 871 50.84 -71.10 18.46
CA ARG A 871 51.15 -70.89 19.88
C ARG A 871 52.33 -69.92 20.06
N GLY A 872 52.10 -68.81 20.76
CA GLY A 872 53.06 -67.72 20.99
C GLY A 872 52.48 -66.34 20.67
N GLU A 873 53.35 -65.32 20.63
CA GLU A 873 53.00 -63.93 20.32
C GLU A 873 53.20 -63.61 18.82
N THR A 874 52.28 -62.84 18.25
CA THR A 874 52.29 -62.35 16.87
C THR A 874 51.95 -60.87 16.86
N THR A 875 52.74 -60.07 16.15
CA THR A 875 52.53 -58.62 16.03
C THR A 875 52.19 -58.25 14.58
N ILE A 876 51.20 -57.38 14.40
CA ILE A 876 50.71 -56.93 13.11
C ILE A 876 50.71 -55.40 13.08
N ALA A 877 51.24 -54.82 12.01
CA ALA A 877 51.12 -53.40 11.75
C ALA A 877 49.80 -53.10 11.05
N LEU A 878 48.99 -52.24 11.65
CA LEU A 878 47.76 -51.71 11.07
C LEU A 878 47.81 -50.18 11.14
N PRO A 879 47.06 -49.47 10.27
CA PRO A 879 46.86 -48.03 10.43
C PRO A 879 46.27 -47.69 11.81
N SER A 880 46.36 -46.43 12.22
CA SER A 880 45.68 -45.98 13.45
C SER A 880 44.16 -46.11 13.32
N GLY A 881 43.51 -46.50 14.41
CA GLY A 881 42.06 -46.73 14.41
C GLY A 881 41.60 -47.76 15.44
N ILE A 882 40.28 -47.94 15.50
CA ILE A 882 39.64 -48.89 16.41
C ILE A 882 39.38 -50.20 15.66
N TYR A 883 39.82 -51.31 16.24
CA TYR A 883 39.71 -52.63 15.65
C TYR A 883 38.99 -53.61 16.59
N LEU A 884 38.28 -54.55 15.98
CA LEU A 884 37.61 -55.68 16.62
C LEU A 884 38.36 -56.94 16.23
N VAL A 885 39.02 -57.57 17.20
CA VAL A 885 39.75 -58.83 17.03
C VAL A 885 38.84 -59.97 17.45
N ARG A 886 38.49 -60.83 16.49
CA ARG A 886 37.58 -61.95 16.69
C ARG A 886 38.33 -63.27 16.63
N GLN A 887 38.23 -64.04 17.71
CA GLN A 887 38.75 -65.39 17.85
C GLN A 887 37.58 -66.28 18.25
N GLY A 888 37.19 -67.22 17.38
CA GLY A 888 36.01 -68.05 17.58
C GLY A 888 34.74 -67.21 17.88
N GLY A 889 34.16 -67.42 19.06
CA GLY A 889 32.98 -66.71 19.58
C GLY A 889 33.29 -65.40 20.31
N THR A 890 34.55 -65.11 20.61
CA THR A 890 34.97 -63.97 21.43
C THR A 890 35.44 -62.81 20.55
N THR A 891 35.06 -61.58 20.92
CA THR A 891 35.46 -60.36 20.22
C THR A 891 36.09 -59.37 21.19
N ILE A 892 37.33 -58.97 20.94
CA ILE A 892 38.11 -58.03 21.75
C ILE A 892 38.26 -56.72 20.99
N LYS A 893 37.91 -55.60 21.62
CA LYS A 893 38.12 -54.26 21.07
C LYS A 893 39.53 -53.78 21.42
N VAL A 894 40.23 -53.22 20.44
CA VAL A 894 41.59 -52.67 20.61
C VAL A 894 41.72 -51.37 19.84
N VAL A 895 42.56 -50.46 20.33
CA VAL A 895 42.78 -49.13 19.74
C VAL A 895 44.25 -48.99 19.39
N LEU A 896 44.56 -48.80 18.09
CA LEU A 896 45.91 -48.53 17.58
C LEU A 896 46.16 -47.06 17.34
#